data_AF-A0A369GJ12-F1
#
_entry.id   AF-A0A369GJ12-F1
#
_cell.length_a   1.000
_cell.length_b   1.000
_cell.length_c   1.000
_cell.angle_alpha   90.00
_cell.angle_beta   90.00
_cell.angle_gamma   90.00
#
_symmetry.space_group_name_H-M   'P 1'
#
loop_
_entity.id
_entity.type
_entity.pdbx_description
1 polymer ?
#
loop_
_entity_poly.entity_id
_entity_poly.type
_entity_poly.pdbx_seq_one_letter_code
_entity_poly.pdbx_strand_id
1 'polypeptide(L)'
;MKVEAVLLLAVYGIFVSANLLGIPSIPYNTSSTSEYFQLSEIEIVSVDSRHSDARDKHGMTLIPPTLRDFATTFVHDLESVLGIQAELKDSKSGASHQKKGVFLTLDDQPDYTDAAGRQTSEGYTLTTNGSGIFIAGASPLGAFWGTRTVLQQAALNGTIAHGRGRDAPAWGERGMMLDAGRHYYPKGFITELCAYMSFFKQNVFHLHLSDNLFFNKAYSREQALHVGAWFRLWSESKDLAGLNTRRNESYTRADFEEMQQACVSRGITILPEIEAPGHALSIVQWRPQLGLSGDLSLLNISHPETIPTMKMIWSEFLPWFHSKTVSIGADEYEGPVNDYNLFVNTMNSFIREKANKSIRIWGTFPPRNEDGYENISREVSIQHWSFREDNPYRDYIQNNYTVINSLGEFYVVNKWGVYPNSIDLAKTFHGNPADGGPWHPNIFNTTVASDNARRDEPLVLGAISPIWNDYGPNSSVYSEAYYAWRQGLPALADKQWGGDLNQQQFDEIFPKLHPHIPAQNLDRSIPSKEGDVIFDYDLTEESVKDRSPNGYDAKTDCDFRNSSLHITPRCSLVTPWKSKGRDYTLSLTLKVRELADPTNTTLVIGSDSVLMLTPNITLYASGEYFRLNSTVPIGEWFELDLLGRGNQTFASVKPSEVEEEEGEGEEEGKEEKKKKKKKKHKQKSAVKEEEFLTKMGINGRRIHWDVMAIEAPIEKVTGWTGYSVSFGIFQEYYSNHGEIKASPGAFASIGAAKVGVMYLVMPILFVLLHRYPHWRSRCGPLGMVMTTVTIAGSAFASTVGGLIVTQGVLYALGCALLFSPISIYMDEWFVERKSAAYGVMWAAKSAVGVAMPFVFSVMLQRFGLRITLLLWAAASALLTLPVLIFMKPRLPLPSTPIARPVSWHFARSSIFWMMQLGVMAQAVGYRMPATYLASYAAELHLPEVAGPLLLAFFSLSSVPGSVLIGVLGDKVSASKAVMVSSLGSALPAFLSWGLGLDLANQIVFSLVYGFFAGGYSSTWSGMVAQVQQADASTDSSIVHGMLLGGRGLGFVLSGPVSGALLSIKGKLTDEPLGYGTIYGWMILFTGVTGILGAWGPLWVIAQEMRVRLFASRRAVRLDD
;
A
#
# COMPACT_ATOMS: atom_id res chain seq x y z
N MET A 1 23.86 -48.97 66.33
CA MET A 1 23.14 -48.91 65.04
C MET A 1 21.80 -48.21 65.28
N LYS A 2 21.66 -46.89 65.45
CA LYS A 2 22.38 -45.71 64.93
C LYS A 2 22.40 -45.58 63.40
N VAL A 3 21.50 -44.72 62.89
CA VAL A 3 21.80 -43.46 62.16
C VAL A 3 21.62 -43.38 60.63
N GLU A 4 21.50 -44.43 59.82
CA GLU A 4 21.55 -44.22 58.35
C GLU A 4 20.22 -44.11 57.57
N ALA A 5 19.04 -44.38 58.15
CA ALA A 5 17.80 -44.41 57.36
C ALA A 5 16.93 -43.13 57.40
N VAL A 6 17.33 -42.09 58.16
CA VAL A 6 16.50 -40.88 58.38
C VAL A 6 17.18 -39.59 57.89
N LEU A 7 18.39 -39.64 57.32
CA LEU A 7 19.14 -38.44 56.91
C LEU A 7 19.18 -38.14 55.40
N LEU A 8 18.53 -38.93 54.53
CA LEU A 8 18.54 -38.70 53.07
C LEU A 8 17.23 -38.12 52.50
N LEU A 9 16.26 -37.78 53.35
CA LEU A 9 14.97 -37.21 52.97
C LEU A 9 14.83 -35.71 53.29
N ALA A 10 15.94 -35.01 53.54
CA ALA A 10 15.93 -33.63 54.03
C ALA A 10 16.72 -32.63 53.17
N VAL A 11 16.78 -32.74 51.84
CA VAL A 11 17.12 -31.59 50.94
C VAL A 11 16.50 -31.73 49.53
N TYR A 12 15.22 -32.10 49.42
CA TYR A 12 14.48 -31.87 48.17
C TYR A 12 13.47 -30.77 48.41
N GLY A 13 13.89 -29.53 48.17
CA GLY A 13 12.96 -28.43 47.97
C GLY A 13 11.98 -28.85 46.87
N ILE A 14 10.69 -28.75 47.15
CA ILE A 14 9.64 -29.05 46.19
C ILE A 14 9.67 -27.92 45.15
N PHE A 15 10.29 -28.15 43.99
CA PHE A 15 10.27 -27.20 42.89
C PHE A 15 8.88 -27.19 42.25
N VAL A 16 8.31 -26.01 42.04
CA VAL A 16 7.08 -25.84 41.25
C VAL A 16 7.52 -25.58 39.81
N SER A 17 7.00 -26.38 38.87
CA SER A 17 7.25 -26.18 37.44
C SER A 17 6.57 -24.89 36.99
N ALA A 18 7.36 -23.89 36.60
CA ALA A 18 6.89 -22.65 35.98
C ALA A 18 7.68 -22.40 34.69
N ASN A 19 7.19 -21.52 33.81
CA ASN A 19 7.99 -21.03 32.68
C ASN A 19 8.39 -19.59 32.98
N LEU A 20 9.65 -19.22 32.71
CA LEU A 20 10.01 -17.80 32.62
C LEU A 20 9.41 -17.24 31.33
N LEU A 21 8.53 -16.25 31.50
CA LEU A 21 7.93 -15.54 30.37
C LEU A 21 9.00 -14.67 29.69
N GLY A 22 9.09 -14.80 28.37
CA GLY A 22 10.06 -14.15 27.51
C GLY A 22 9.77 -14.51 26.06
N ILE A 23 10.59 -14.01 25.14
CA ILE A 23 10.54 -14.33 23.71
C ILE A 23 11.92 -14.83 23.31
N PRO A 24 12.18 -16.16 23.26
CA PRO A 24 11.23 -17.26 23.52
C PRO A 24 10.93 -17.49 25.01
N SER A 25 9.82 -18.18 25.30
CA SER A 25 9.48 -18.67 26.65
C SER A 25 10.41 -19.81 27.10
N ILE A 26 10.73 -19.90 28.40
CA ILE A 26 11.79 -20.80 28.89
C ILE A 26 11.30 -21.71 30.03
N PRO A 27 11.55 -23.04 29.98
CA PRO A 27 11.29 -23.95 31.09
C PRO A 27 12.13 -23.58 32.33
N TYR A 28 11.48 -23.37 33.49
CA TYR A 28 12.17 -22.90 34.69
C TYR A 28 11.57 -23.39 36.02
N ASN A 29 12.34 -24.20 36.74
CA ASN A 29 11.91 -24.71 38.03
C ASN A 29 12.23 -23.72 39.14
N THR A 30 11.20 -23.15 39.76
CA THR A 30 11.34 -22.20 40.89
C THR A 30 11.49 -22.95 42.21
N SER A 31 12.36 -22.43 43.07
CA SER A 31 12.56 -22.96 44.42
C SER A 31 11.33 -22.69 45.30
N SER A 32 11.08 -23.56 46.29
CA SER A 32 9.93 -23.48 47.20
C SER A 32 9.93 -22.25 48.12
N THR A 33 11.01 -21.46 48.17
CA THR A 33 11.21 -20.38 49.16
C THR A 33 10.68 -19.01 48.71
N SER A 34 10.10 -18.88 47.50
CA SER A 34 9.60 -17.60 46.95
C SER A 34 10.62 -16.45 46.98
N GLU A 35 11.91 -16.78 46.92
CA GLU A 35 13.00 -15.79 46.89
C GLU A 35 13.32 -15.36 45.46
N TYR A 36 13.70 -14.10 45.28
CA TYR A 36 14.01 -13.49 44.00
C TYR A 36 15.38 -12.81 44.04
N PHE A 37 16.11 -12.90 42.95
CA PHE A 37 17.31 -12.11 42.71
C PHE A 37 16.91 -10.78 42.03
N GLN A 38 17.34 -9.66 42.60
CA GLN A 38 17.11 -8.32 42.06
C GLN A 38 18.16 -8.03 40.99
N LEU A 39 17.73 -7.80 39.74
CA LEU A 39 18.65 -7.63 38.61
C LEU A 39 19.37 -6.28 38.65
N SER A 40 18.80 -5.27 39.32
CA SER A 40 19.45 -3.98 39.58
C SER A 40 20.65 -4.08 40.53
N GLU A 41 20.80 -5.18 41.26
CA GLU A 41 21.93 -5.39 42.17
C GLU A 41 23.18 -5.92 41.47
N ILE A 42 23.15 -6.22 40.15
CA ILE A 42 24.32 -6.78 39.45
C ILE A 42 25.49 -5.78 39.48
N GLU A 43 26.61 -6.17 40.11
CA GLU A 43 27.83 -5.36 40.21
C GLU A 43 28.99 -5.94 39.38
N ILE A 44 29.01 -7.25 39.14
CA ILE A 44 30.11 -7.97 38.49
C ILE A 44 29.59 -8.99 37.47
N VAL A 45 30.23 -9.06 36.30
CA VAL A 45 30.13 -10.18 35.36
C VAL A 45 31.47 -10.91 35.35
N SER A 46 31.46 -12.19 35.74
CA SER A 46 32.66 -13.03 35.76
C SER A 46 32.61 -14.11 34.69
N VAL A 47 33.71 -14.28 33.97
CA VAL A 47 33.92 -15.32 32.97
C VAL A 47 34.81 -16.40 33.56
N ASP A 48 34.46 -17.66 33.33
CA ASP A 48 35.33 -18.77 33.70
C ASP A 48 36.63 -18.73 32.88
N SER A 49 37.74 -18.44 33.56
CA SER A 49 39.07 -18.33 32.96
C SER A 49 39.52 -19.60 32.23
N ARG A 50 38.95 -20.77 32.53
CA ARG A 50 39.21 -22.03 31.80
C ARG A 50 38.62 -22.01 30.38
N HIS A 51 37.58 -21.22 30.16
CA HIS A 51 36.81 -21.17 28.92
C HIS A 51 36.74 -19.77 28.30
N SER A 52 37.49 -18.80 28.84
CA SER A 52 37.45 -17.39 28.41
C SER A 52 37.70 -17.24 26.90
N ASP A 53 38.69 -17.96 26.37
CA ASP A 53 39.05 -17.97 24.93
C ASP A 53 38.33 -19.06 24.11
N ALA A 54 37.40 -19.81 24.71
CA ALA A 54 36.67 -20.86 24.00
C ALA A 54 35.76 -20.25 22.93
N ARG A 55 35.58 -20.95 21.80
CA ARG A 55 34.75 -20.54 20.65
C ARG A 55 33.81 -21.66 20.25
N ASP A 56 32.62 -21.32 19.76
CA ASP A 56 31.69 -22.30 19.19
C ASP A 56 32.17 -22.77 17.80
N LYS A 57 32.49 -24.05 17.67
CA LYS A 57 32.93 -24.66 16.39
C LYS A 57 31.78 -25.24 15.58
N HIS A 58 30.59 -25.38 16.18
CA HIS A 58 29.46 -26.11 15.60
C HIS A 58 28.40 -25.19 14.98
N GLY A 59 28.31 -23.92 15.39
CA GLY A 59 27.41 -22.92 14.79
C GLY A 59 27.69 -22.55 13.31
N MET A 60 26.85 -21.69 12.73
CA MET A 60 26.88 -21.35 11.29
C MET A 60 28.03 -20.43 10.84
N THR A 61 28.64 -19.69 11.76
CA THR A 61 29.72 -18.73 11.46
C THR A 61 31.11 -19.37 11.46
N LEU A 62 32.01 -18.81 10.64
CA LEU A 62 33.43 -19.12 10.58
C LEU A 62 34.29 -18.20 11.46
N ILE A 63 33.68 -17.13 12.01
CA ILE A 63 34.31 -16.16 12.91
C ILE A 63 33.60 -16.14 14.30
N PRO A 64 33.42 -17.30 14.96
CA PRO A 64 32.66 -17.38 16.21
C PRO A 64 33.34 -16.57 17.32
N PRO A 65 32.63 -15.68 18.05
CA PRO A 65 33.21 -14.96 19.20
C PRO A 65 33.64 -15.90 20.34
N THR A 66 34.53 -15.40 21.20
CA THR A 66 34.88 -16.10 22.43
C THR A 66 33.81 -15.94 23.51
N LEU A 67 33.88 -16.75 24.58
CA LEU A 67 33.03 -16.55 25.75
C LEU A 67 33.24 -15.15 26.36
N ARG A 68 34.50 -14.67 26.38
CA ARG A 68 34.84 -13.33 26.87
C ARG A 68 34.30 -12.21 25.98
N ASP A 69 34.33 -12.38 24.66
CA ASP A 69 33.75 -11.41 23.71
C ASP A 69 32.24 -11.25 23.97
N PHE A 70 31.52 -12.37 24.12
CA PHE A 70 30.09 -12.34 24.45
C PHE A 70 29.80 -11.75 25.84
N ALA A 71 30.66 -12.01 26.83
CA ALA A 71 30.56 -11.37 28.14
C ALA A 71 30.73 -9.85 28.07
N THR A 72 31.64 -9.39 27.22
CA THR A 72 31.87 -7.96 26.95
C THR A 72 30.64 -7.33 26.31
N THR A 73 30.05 -7.97 25.30
CA THR A 73 28.78 -7.54 24.70
C THR A 73 27.67 -7.46 25.76
N PHE A 74 27.57 -8.46 26.65
CA PHE A 74 26.55 -8.47 27.70
C PHE A 74 26.72 -7.33 28.71
N VAL A 75 27.95 -6.99 29.12
CA VAL A 75 28.20 -5.84 30.01
C VAL A 75 27.78 -4.52 29.35
N HIS A 76 28.08 -4.33 28.07
CA HIS A 76 27.59 -3.15 27.33
C HIS A 76 26.06 -3.12 27.21
N ASP A 77 25.42 -4.27 27.06
CA ASP A 77 23.96 -4.35 27.01
C ASP A 77 23.33 -4.01 28.37
N LEU A 78 23.92 -4.44 29.49
CA LEU A 78 23.48 -4.05 30.85
C LEU A 78 23.55 -2.53 31.07
N GLU A 79 24.64 -1.89 30.63
CA GLU A 79 24.79 -0.45 30.75
C GLU A 79 23.80 0.30 29.85
N SER A 80 23.73 -0.06 28.57
CA SER A 80 22.92 0.67 27.59
C SER A 80 21.41 0.54 27.80
N VAL A 81 20.94 -0.60 28.33
CA VAL A 81 19.52 -0.88 28.49
C VAL A 81 19.02 -0.59 29.91
N LEU A 82 19.81 -0.95 30.92
CA LEU A 82 19.37 -0.92 32.32
C LEU A 82 20.12 0.13 33.16
N GLY A 83 21.14 0.81 32.59
CA GLY A 83 21.99 1.74 33.33
C GLY A 83 22.88 1.05 34.37
N ILE A 84 23.07 -0.27 34.27
CA ILE A 84 23.83 -1.06 35.24
C ILE A 84 25.30 -1.12 34.79
N GLN A 85 26.18 -0.52 35.59
CA GLN A 85 27.62 -0.57 35.37
C GLN A 85 28.23 -1.78 36.09
N ALA A 86 28.41 -2.88 35.35
CA ALA A 86 29.00 -4.10 35.87
C ALA A 86 30.49 -4.23 35.47
N GLU A 87 31.34 -4.65 36.41
CA GLU A 87 32.75 -4.90 36.13
C GLU A 87 32.96 -6.30 35.52
N LEU A 88 33.71 -6.40 34.40
CA LEU A 88 34.05 -7.67 33.74
C LEU A 88 35.36 -8.27 34.29
N LYS A 89 35.33 -9.51 34.80
CA LYS A 89 36.52 -10.22 35.32
C LYS A 89 36.63 -11.66 34.82
N ASP A 90 37.85 -12.18 34.73
CA ASP A 90 38.08 -13.62 34.61
C ASP A 90 38.25 -14.24 36.01
N SER A 91 37.64 -15.40 36.26
CA SER A 91 37.69 -16.11 37.54
C SER A 91 38.05 -17.60 37.36
N LYS A 92 38.84 -18.15 38.29
CA LYS A 92 39.33 -19.55 38.27
C LYS A 92 38.45 -20.55 39.05
N SER A 93 37.54 -20.08 39.88
CA SER A 93 36.69 -20.94 40.72
C SER A 93 35.24 -20.90 40.26
N GLY A 94 34.60 -22.07 40.09
CA GLY A 94 33.13 -22.16 40.00
C GLY A 94 32.53 -21.38 41.16
N ALA A 95 31.79 -20.32 40.83
CA ALA A 95 31.58 -19.16 41.70
C ALA A 95 30.80 -19.48 43.00
N SER A 96 31.47 -20.03 44.02
CA SER A 96 30.77 -20.35 45.27
C SER A 96 30.36 -19.10 46.06
N HIS A 97 30.86 -17.89 45.77
CA HIS A 97 30.53 -16.67 46.54
C HIS A 97 30.63 -15.35 45.75
N GLN A 98 29.90 -15.17 44.65
CA GLN A 98 29.74 -13.83 44.06
C GLN A 98 28.33 -13.28 44.32
N LYS A 99 28.06 -12.96 45.60
CA LYS A 99 26.88 -12.15 45.94
C LYS A 99 26.80 -10.99 44.95
N LYS A 100 25.63 -10.83 44.30
CA LYS A 100 25.37 -9.77 43.31
C LYS A 100 26.12 -9.86 41.97
N GLY A 101 26.55 -11.05 41.54
CA GLY A 101 27.26 -11.24 40.27
C GLY A 101 26.56 -12.18 39.26
N VAL A 102 26.96 -12.08 37.99
CA VAL A 102 26.65 -13.04 36.92
C VAL A 102 27.91 -13.82 36.57
N PHE A 103 27.86 -15.16 36.61
CA PHE A 103 28.97 -16.04 36.24
C PHE A 103 28.67 -16.78 34.93
N LEU A 104 29.52 -16.60 33.92
CA LEU A 104 29.44 -17.24 32.60
C LEU A 104 30.49 -18.36 32.50
N THR A 105 30.05 -19.57 32.15
CA THR A 105 30.92 -20.73 31.93
C THR A 105 30.35 -21.65 30.85
N LEU A 106 31.06 -22.75 30.57
CA LEU A 106 30.62 -23.82 29.70
C LEU A 106 30.27 -25.07 30.53
N ASP A 107 29.31 -25.84 30.05
CA ASP A 107 28.94 -27.12 30.65
C ASP A 107 30.04 -28.15 30.34
N ASP A 108 30.53 -28.87 31.37
CA ASP A 108 31.58 -29.89 31.21
C ASP A 108 31.06 -31.14 30.48
N GLN A 109 29.74 -31.41 30.54
CA GLN A 109 29.07 -32.50 29.83
C GLN A 109 27.77 -31.98 29.18
N PRO A 110 27.87 -31.24 28.07
CA PRO A 110 26.71 -30.68 27.42
C PRO A 110 25.85 -31.79 26.81
N ASP A 111 24.66 -31.99 27.36
CA ASP A 111 23.64 -32.93 26.85
C ASP A 111 22.39 -32.18 26.39
N TYR A 112 22.57 -31.17 25.52
CA TYR A 112 21.47 -30.33 25.05
C TYR A 112 21.08 -30.80 23.65
N THR A 113 19.81 -31.16 23.48
CA THR A 113 19.29 -31.65 22.21
C THR A 113 18.22 -30.76 21.63
N ASP A 114 18.16 -30.68 20.31
CA ASP A 114 17.06 -30.08 19.56
C ASP A 114 15.82 -30.99 19.53
N ALA A 115 14.77 -30.59 18.81
CA ALA A 115 13.53 -31.38 18.75
C ALA A 115 13.69 -32.75 18.07
N ALA A 116 14.70 -32.91 17.21
CA ALA A 116 15.02 -34.17 16.54
C ALA A 116 16.01 -35.04 17.34
N GLY A 117 16.39 -34.62 18.56
CA GLY A 117 17.33 -35.34 19.42
C GLY A 117 18.81 -35.15 19.03
N ARG A 118 19.14 -34.18 18.17
CA ARG A 118 20.54 -33.87 17.78
C ARG A 118 21.16 -32.95 18.81
N GLN A 119 22.44 -33.16 19.11
CA GLN A 119 23.19 -32.26 20.01
C GLN A 119 23.27 -30.85 19.42
N THR A 120 23.03 -29.83 20.27
CA THR A 120 23.09 -28.42 19.88
C THR A 120 24.10 -27.63 20.72
N SER A 121 24.87 -26.75 20.07
CA SER A 121 25.82 -25.85 20.74
C SER A 121 25.15 -24.63 21.36
N GLU A 122 23.86 -24.42 21.11
CA GLU A 122 23.12 -23.22 21.52
C GLU A 122 22.35 -23.39 22.84
N GLY A 123 22.36 -24.59 23.42
CA GLY A 123 21.70 -24.86 24.70
C GLY A 123 22.42 -24.21 25.88
N TYR A 124 21.68 -23.91 26.95
CA TYR A 124 22.23 -23.39 28.20
C TYR A 124 21.40 -23.78 29.43
N THR A 125 22.07 -23.78 30.58
CA THR A 125 21.45 -23.84 31.90
C THR A 125 21.59 -22.48 32.57
N LEU A 126 20.48 -21.94 33.06
CA LEU A 126 20.41 -20.72 33.88
C LEU A 126 20.05 -21.12 35.31
N THR A 127 20.89 -20.79 36.29
CA THR A 127 20.62 -21.02 37.71
C THR A 127 20.68 -19.71 38.46
N THR A 128 19.70 -19.43 39.32
CA THR A 128 19.70 -18.25 40.19
C THR A 128 19.46 -18.66 41.63
N ASN A 129 20.23 -18.07 42.54
CA ASN A 129 20.13 -18.29 43.98
C ASN A 129 20.70 -17.08 44.74
N GLY A 130 20.74 -17.14 46.08
CA GLY A 130 21.27 -16.05 46.92
C GLY A 130 22.75 -15.71 46.70
N SER A 131 23.48 -16.48 45.89
CA SER A 131 24.87 -16.24 45.49
C SER A 131 25.02 -15.62 44.11
N GLY A 132 23.92 -15.32 43.38
CA GLY A 132 23.97 -14.68 42.06
C GLY A 132 23.32 -15.50 40.94
N ILE A 133 23.66 -15.13 39.70
CA ILE A 133 23.19 -15.77 38.47
C ILE A 133 24.33 -16.57 37.83
N PHE A 134 24.05 -17.80 37.44
CA PHE A 134 25.02 -18.71 36.83
C PHE A 134 24.49 -19.19 35.48
N ILE A 135 25.27 -18.99 34.42
CA ILE A 135 24.93 -19.40 33.06
C ILE A 135 26.01 -20.36 32.57
N ALA A 136 25.62 -21.61 32.33
CA ALA A 136 26.47 -22.63 31.72
C ALA A 136 25.93 -22.95 30.32
N GLY A 137 26.69 -22.60 29.28
CA GLY A 137 26.33 -22.88 27.89
C GLY A 137 26.93 -24.20 27.38
N ALA A 138 26.28 -24.84 26.41
CA ALA A 138 26.89 -25.92 25.63
C ALA A 138 28.09 -25.43 24.80
N SER A 139 28.07 -24.14 24.46
CA SER A 139 29.16 -23.39 23.85
C SER A 139 29.08 -21.92 24.27
N PRO A 140 30.04 -21.07 23.90
CA PRO A 140 29.95 -19.62 24.10
C PRO A 140 28.66 -19.00 23.58
N LEU A 141 28.13 -19.48 22.44
CA LEU A 141 26.87 -18.99 21.87
C LEU A 141 25.67 -19.38 22.74
N GLY A 142 25.64 -20.60 23.27
CA GLY A 142 24.62 -21.01 24.24
C GLY A 142 24.65 -20.15 25.52
N ALA A 143 25.84 -19.89 26.06
CA ALA A 143 25.99 -19.00 27.21
C ALA A 143 25.49 -17.58 26.89
N PHE A 144 25.78 -17.06 25.69
CA PHE A 144 25.27 -15.78 25.22
C PHE A 144 23.73 -15.75 25.15
N TRP A 145 23.07 -16.81 24.69
CA TRP A 145 21.61 -16.92 24.73
C TRP A 145 21.04 -16.86 26.14
N GLY A 146 21.74 -17.42 27.13
CA GLY A 146 21.40 -17.24 28.54
C GLY A 146 21.45 -15.78 28.99
N THR A 147 22.36 -14.97 28.46
CA THR A 147 22.42 -13.52 28.77
C THR A 147 21.20 -12.77 28.23
N ARG A 148 20.68 -13.18 27.05
CA ARG A 148 19.45 -12.58 26.49
C ARG A 148 18.26 -12.81 27.41
N THR A 149 18.16 -14.01 27.98
CA THR A 149 17.15 -14.34 29.00
C THR A 149 17.24 -13.42 30.21
N VAL A 150 18.44 -13.17 30.73
CA VAL A 150 18.64 -12.27 31.88
C VAL A 150 18.19 -10.84 31.56
N LEU A 151 18.55 -10.31 30.38
CA LEU A 151 18.11 -8.98 29.94
C LEU A 151 16.59 -8.88 29.80
N GLN A 152 15.96 -9.90 29.22
CA GLN A 152 14.50 -9.93 29.10
C GLN A 152 13.81 -9.96 30.46
N GLN A 153 14.31 -10.75 31.42
CA GLN A 153 13.74 -10.75 32.78
C GLN A 153 13.92 -9.40 33.48
N ALA A 154 15.04 -8.71 33.25
CA ALA A 154 15.26 -7.37 33.77
C ALA A 154 14.25 -6.37 33.22
N ALA A 155 14.01 -6.39 31.91
CA ALA A 155 13.06 -5.51 31.24
C ALA A 155 11.59 -5.79 31.62
N LEU A 156 11.24 -7.04 31.96
CA LEU A 156 9.88 -7.42 32.32
C LEU A 156 9.55 -7.17 33.80
N ASN A 157 10.36 -7.73 34.69
CA ASN A 157 10.03 -7.83 36.13
C ASN A 157 11.09 -7.20 37.04
N GLY A 158 12.26 -6.80 36.50
CA GLY A 158 13.43 -6.35 37.28
C GLY A 158 14.02 -7.42 38.20
N THR A 159 13.47 -8.64 38.19
CA THR A 159 13.77 -9.73 39.11
C THR A 159 13.71 -11.08 38.42
N ILE A 160 14.40 -12.07 38.99
CA ILE A 160 14.32 -13.47 38.58
C ILE A 160 14.18 -14.37 39.81
N ALA A 161 13.18 -15.25 39.82
CA ALA A 161 12.96 -16.17 40.93
C ALA A 161 14.14 -17.13 41.09
N HIS A 162 14.54 -17.44 42.34
CA HIS A 162 15.55 -18.45 42.63
C HIS A 162 15.11 -19.80 42.06
N GLY A 163 15.99 -20.45 41.29
CA GLY A 163 15.63 -21.67 40.58
C GLY A 163 16.67 -22.09 39.55
N ARG A 164 16.23 -22.99 38.65
CA ARG A 164 17.06 -23.51 37.56
C ARG A 164 16.21 -23.75 36.32
N GLY A 165 16.64 -23.19 35.20
CA GLY A 165 16.09 -23.44 33.86
C GLY A 165 17.12 -24.08 32.95
N ARG A 166 16.64 -24.92 32.04
CA ARG A 166 17.43 -25.55 31.00
C ARG A 166 16.71 -25.33 29.69
N ASP A 167 17.41 -24.74 28.72
CA ASP A 167 16.81 -24.28 27.47
C ASP A 167 17.72 -24.61 26.28
N ALA A 168 17.11 -24.91 25.14
CA ALA A 168 17.79 -25.22 23.89
C ALA A 168 16.82 -25.01 22.72
N PRO A 169 17.30 -24.55 21.55
CA PRO A 169 16.44 -24.37 20.39
C PRO A 169 16.02 -25.72 19.81
N ALA A 170 14.76 -25.81 19.39
CA ALA A 170 14.19 -26.97 18.70
C ALA A 170 14.70 -27.12 17.26
N TRP A 171 15.15 -26.02 16.62
CA TRP A 171 15.72 -26.00 15.27
C TRP A 171 17.01 -25.18 15.21
N GLY A 172 17.95 -25.62 14.37
CA GLY A 172 19.29 -25.02 14.28
C GLY A 172 19.36 -23.70 13.52
N GLU A 173 18.47 -23.46 12.56
CA GLU A 173 18.45 -22.25 11.75
C GLU A 173 17.17 -21.44 11.93
N ARG A 174 17.31 -20.21 12.44
CA ARG A 174 16.18 -19.36 12.84
C ARG A 174 16.44 -17.93 12.40
N GLY A 175 15.57 -17.38 11.57
CA GLY A 175 15.69 -15.96 11.26
C GLY A 175 14.83 -15.48 10.11
N MET A 176 15.37 -14.50 9.39
CA MET A 176 14.69 -13.75 8.35
C MET A 176 15.59 -13.59 7.12
N MET A 177 14.97 -13.37 5.96
CA MET A 177 15.67 -13.04 4.72
C MET A 177 15.29 -11.62 4.27
N LEU A 178 16.26 -10.78 3.89
CA LEU A 178 16.06 -9.41 3.41
C LEU A 178 16.46 -9.28 1.94
N ASP A 179 15.51 -8.87 1.09
CA ASP A 179 15.76 -8.46 -0.29
C ASP A 179 16.53 -7.15 -0.36
N ALA A 180 17.86 -7.24 -0.19
CA ALA A 180 18.77 -6.14 -0.46
C ALA A 180 19.11 -6.01 -1.95
N GLY A 181 18.69 -6.96 -2.80
CA GLY A 181 18.87 -6.91 -4.25
C GLY A 181 18.11 -5.74 -4.83
N ARG A 182 16.78 -5.71 -4.65
CA ARG A 182 15.92 -4.67 -5.23
C ARG A 182 15.87 -3.37 -4.44
N HIS A 183 16.34 -3.35 -3.18
CA HIS A 183 16.40 -2.13 -2.36
C HIS A 183 17.73 -2.05 -1.60
N TYR A 184 18.39 -0.89 -1.62
CA TYR A 184 19.62 -0.71 -0.83
C TYR A 184 19.31 -0.46 0.65
N TYR A 185 20.13 -1.03 1.54
CA TYR A 185 20.04 -0.84 2.99
C TYR A 185 21.37 -0.33 3.52
N PRO A 186 21.42 0.74 4.33
CA PRO A 186 22.66 1.16 4.96
C PRO A 186 23.22 0.07 5.90
N LYS A 187 24.54 -0.09 5.96
CA LYS A 187 25.17 -1.10 6.85
C LYS A 187 24.73 -0.99 8.30
N GLY A 188 24.57 0.25 8.80
CA GLY A 188 24.08 0.50 10.16
C GLY A 188 22.70 -0.12 10.40
N PHE A 189 21.79 0.00 9.45
CA PHE A 189 20.45 -0.61 9.53
C PHE A 189 20.51 -2.14 9.58
N ILE A 190 21.38 -2.77 8.78
CA ILE A 190 21.62 -4.22 8.81
C ILE A 190 22.15 -4.66 10.18
N THR A 191 23.11 -3.92 10.75
CA THR A 191 23.67 -4.25 12.06
C THR A 191 22.67 -4.05 13.21
N GLU A 192 21.81 -3.03 13.12
CA GLU A 192 20.72 -2.81 14.07
C GLU A 192 19.67 -3.94 14.01
N LEU A 193 19.33 -4.42 12.81
CA LEU A 193 18.47 -5.61 12.64
C LEU A 193 19.09 -6.87 13.27
N CYS A 194 20.40 -7.08 13.12
CA CYS A 194 21.08 -8.19 13.80
C CYS A 194 20.96 -8.09 15.34
N ALA A 195 21.07 -6.89 15.92
CA ALA A 195 20.87 -6.70 17.35
C ALA A 195 19.42 -7.00 17.78
N TYR A 196 18.45 -6.58 16.96
CA TYR A 196 17.04 -6.88 17.15
C TYR A 196 16.73 -8.38 17.12
N MET A 197 17.26 -9.11 16.11
CA MET A 197 17.14 -10.57 15.98
C MET A 197 17.79 -11.32 17.15
N SER A 198 18.98 -10.87 17.57
CA SER A 198 19.76 -11.47 18.66
C SER A 198 19.01 -11.45 19.98
N PHE A 199 18.31 -10.35 20.28
CA PHE A 199 17.54 -10.23 21.50
C PHE A 199 16.46 -11.31 21.63
N PHE A 200 15.92 -11.79 20.50
CA PHE A 200 14.93 -12.86 20.42
C PHE A 200 15.51 -14.22 20.03
N LYS A 201 16.84 -14.39 20.09
CA LYS A 201 17.57 -15.65 19.88
C LYS A 201 17.41 -16.28 18.48
N GLN A 202 17.09 -15.47 17.46
CA GLN A 202 17.36 -15.84 16.07
C GLN A 202 18.87 -15.82 15.80
N ASN A 203 19.35 -16.54 14.79
CA ASN A 203 20.79 -16.74 14.57
C ASN A 203 21.24 -16.65 13.10
N VAL A 204 20.32 -16.61 12.13
CA VAL A 204 20.65 -16.50 10.70
C VAL A 204 19.95 -15.29 10.10
N PHE A 205 20.72 -14.36 9.51
CA PHE A 205 20.19 -13.27 8.71
C PHE A 205 20.55 -13.50 7.24
N HIS A 206 19.59 -13.94 6.45
CA HIS A 206 19.79 -14.22 5.04
C HIS A 206 19.71 -12.90 4.24
N LEU A 207 20.80 -12.51 3.59
CA LEU A 207 20.89 -11.28 2.82
C LEU A 207 20.96 -11.57 1.32
N HIS A 208 19.92 -11.19 0.59
CA HIS A 208 19.85 -11.31 -0.87
C HIS A 208 20.51 -10.14 -1.55
N LEU A 209 21.57 -10.40 -2.32
CA LEU A 209 22.49 -9.36 -2.77
C LEU A 209 22.37 -9.02 -4.25
N SER A 210 21.55 -9.73 -5.02
CA SER A 210 21.37 -9.45 -6.45
C SER A 210 20.00 -9.88 -6.92
N ASP A 211 19.34 -9.02 -7.72
CA ASP A 211 18.03 -9.32 -8.30
C ASP A 211 17.69 -8.28 -9.39
N ASN A 212 16.54 -8.45 -10.05
CA ASN A 212 15.90 -7.51 -10.93
C ASN A 212 14.41 -7.27 -10.63
N LEU A 213 13.91 -6.12 -11.07
CA LEU A 213 12.47 -5.86 -11.07
C LEU A 213 11.77 -6.82 -12.03
N PHE A 214 10.43 -6.87 -11.89
CA PHE A 214 9.55 -7.63 -12.76
C PHE A 214 9.96 -7.53 -14.25
N PHE A 215 10.22 -8.68 -14.86
CA PHE A 215 10.60 -8.81 -16.25
C PHE A 215 9.37 -9.14 -17.12
N ASN A 216 9.16 -8.39 -18.19
CA ASN A 216 8.12 -8.70 -19.17
C ASN A 216 8.75 -9.33 -20.42
N LYS A 217 8.40 -10.58 -20.69
CA LYS A 217 8.87 -11.34 -21.88
C LYS A 217 8.51 -10.68 -23.22
N ALA A 218 7.55 -9.75 -23.24
CA ALA A 218 7.22 -8.96 -24.42
C ALA A 218 8.18 -7.78 -24.69
N TYR A 219 9.14 -7.51 -23.80
CA TYR A 219 10.12 -6.44 -23.99
C TYR A 219 11.04 -6.74 -25.16
N SER A 220 11.36 -5.70 -25.93
CA SER A 220 12.48 -5.76 -26.87
C SER A 220 13.78 -5.99 -26.08
N ARG A 221 14.80 -6.56 -26.74
CA ARG A 221 16.12 -6.74 -26.12
C ARG A 221 16.67 -5.45 -25.51
N GLU A 222 16.48 -4.32 -26.20
CA GLU A 222 16.90 -3.01 -25.69
C GLU A 222 16.13 -2.60 -24.43
N GLN A 223 14.80 -2.78 -24.42
CA GLN A 223 13.97 -2.49 -23.24
C GLN A 223 14.35 -3.38 -22.04
N ALA A 224 14.54 -4.68 -22.29
CA ALA A 224 14.95 -5.66 -21.31
C ALA A 224 16.27 -5.28 -20.61
N LEU A 225 17.26 -4.81 -21.37
CA LEU A 225 18.56 -4.39 -20.82
C LEU A 225 18.50 -3.09 -20.00
N HIS A 226 17.37 -2.38 -19.98
CA HIS A 226 17.15 -1.17 -19.17
C HIS A 226 16.22 -1.40 -17.97
N VAL A 227 15.71 -2.63 -17.77
CA VAL A 227 14.94 -2.97 -16.57
C VAL A 227 15.84 -2.85 -15.34
N GLY A 228 15.31 -2.33 -14.23
CA GLY A 228 16.07 -2.17 -12.99
C GLY A 228 16.59 -3.51 -12.50
N ALA A 229 17.91 -3.64 -12.42
CA ALA A 229 18.62 -4.79 -11.87
C ALA A 229 19.81 -4.28 -11.06
N TRP A 230 20.14 -5.01 -10.00
CA TRP A 230 21.19 -4.62 -9.07
C TRP A 230 22.03 -5.82 -8.65
N PHE A 231 23.29 -5.52 -8.38
CA PHE A 231 24.25 -6.43 -7.77
C PHE A 231 24.92 -5.64 -6.65
N ARG A 232 24.72 -6.02 -5.38
CA ARG A 232 25.06 -5.16 -4.24
C ARG A 232 26.50 -5.23 -3.80
N LEU A 233 27.27 -6.24 -4.18
CA LEU A 233 28.68 -6.30 -3.83
C LEU A 233 29.51 -5.48 -4.82
N TRP A 234 30.43 -4.67 -4.30
CA TRP A 234 31.35 -3.85 -5.09
C TRP A 234 32.76 -4.44 -5.07
N SER A 235 33.15 -5.14 -6.14
CA SER A 235 34.50 -5.66 -6.32
C SER A 235 35.38 -4.70 -7.14
N GLU A 236 36.65 -4.57 -6.73
CA GLU A 236 37.69 -3.85 -7.49
C GLU A 236 38.43 -4.79 -8.47
N SER A 237 38.00 -6.06 -8.60
CA SER A 237 38.57 -7.03 -9.52
C SER A 237 38.35 -6.61 -10.98
N LYS A 238 39.43 -6.63 -11.77
CA LYS A 238 39.37 -6.34 -13.21
C LYS A 238 38.49 -7.33 -13.96
N ASP A 239 38.41 -8.57 -13.47
CA ASP A 239 37.64 -9.65 -14.12
C ASP A 239 36.13 -9.43 -13.99
N LEU A 240 35.68 -8.68 -12.97
CA LEU A 240 34.28 -8.31 -12.72
C LEU A 240 33.96 -6.86 -13.08
N ALA A 241 34.88 -6.16 -13.77
CA ALA A 241 34.67 -4.78 -14.19
C ALA A 241 33.41 -4.67 -15.07
N GLY A 242 32.44 -3.88 -14.62
CA GLY A 242 31.16 -3.67 -15.30
C GLY A 242 29.99 -4.52 -14.78
N LEU A 243 30.21 -5.50 -13.90
CA LEU A 243 29.13 -6.28 -13.27
C LEU A 243 28.21 -5.37 -12.42
N ASN A 244 28.82 -4.42 -11.72
CA ASN A 244 28.13 -3.44 -10.89
C ASN A 244 28.58 -2.03 -11.27
N THR A 245 27.63 -1.15 -11.54
CA THR A 245 27.88 0.25 -11.95
C THR A 245 27.46 1.27 -10.88
N ARG A 246 26.93 0.82 -9.74
CA ARG A 246 26.29 1.68 -8.71
C ARG A 246 27.01 1.60 -7.37
N ARG A 247 28.24 2.14 -7.31
CA ARG A 247 29.09 2.10 -6.10
C ARG A 247 28.40 2.64 -4.84
N ASN A 248 27.63 3.73 -4.95
CA ASN A 248 26.96 4.37 -3.81
C ASN A 248 25.77 3.58 -3.24
N GLU A 249 25.31 2.54 -3.94
CA GLU A 249 24.23 1.64 -3.52
C GLU A 249 24.74 0.21 -3.35
N SER A 250 26.01 0.05 -2.98
CA SER A 250 26.72 -1.22 -2.93
C SER A 250 27.60 -1.33 -1.69
N TYR A 251 27.86 -2.55 -1.24
CA TYR A 251 28.75 -2.88 -0.14
C TYR A 251 30.15 -3.20 -0.65
N THR A 252 31.15 -2.49 -0.15
CA THR A 252 32.54 -2.87 -0.33
C THR A 252 32.88 -4.08 0.53
N ARG A 253 34.05 -4.71 0.31
CA ARG A 253 34.55 -5.77 1.18
C ARG A 253 34.63 -5.33 2.65
N ALA A 254 35.06 -4.09 2.90
CA ALA A 254 35.18 -3.55 4.24
C ALA A 254 33.79 -3.36 4.89
N ASP A 255 32.81 -2.87 4.14
CA ASP A 255 31.43 -2.75 4.65
C ASP A 255 30.86 -4.12 4.99
N PHE A 256 31.07 -5.11 4.14
CA PHE A 256 30.56 -6.47 4.36
C PHE A 256 31.24 -7.18 5.53
N GLU A 257 32.55 -6.97 5.72
CA GLU A 257 33.27 -7.45 6.91
C GLU A 257 32.74 -6.80 8.19
N GLU A 258 32.57 -5.48 8.20
CA GLU A 258 32.03 -4.74 9.35
C GLU A 258 30.63 -5.22 9.73
N MET A 259 29.74 -5.40 8.75
CA MET A 259 28.40 -5.94 8.98
C MET A 259 28.45 -7.33 9.61
N GLN A 260 29.27 -8.24 9.07
CA GLN A 260 29.40 -9.60 9.58
C GLN A 260 29.97 -9.61 11.01
N GLN A 261 31.03 -8.85 11.29
CA GLN A 261 31.62 -8.76 12.63
C GLN A 261 30.62 -8.24 13.66
N ALA A 262 29.87 -7.18 13.31
CA ALA A 262 28.83 -6.63 14.18
C ALA A 262 27.71 -7.66 14.44
N CYS A 263 27.25 -8.38 13.43
CA CYS A 263 26.23 -9.41 13.58
C CYS A 263 26.71 -10.61 14.42
N VAL A 264 27.92 -11.13 14.19
CA VAL A 264 28.41 -12.32 14.93
C VAL A 264 28.72 -12.01 16.38
N SER A 265 29.13 -10.77 16.71
CA SER A 265 29.30 -10.32 18.10
C SER A 265 28.02 -10.44 18.95
N ARG A 266 26.87 -10.60 18.26
CA ARG A 266 25.54 -10.79 18.81
C ARG A 266 24.93 -12.15 18.44
N GLY A 267 25.74 -13.10 17.99
CA GLY A 267 25.30 -14.47 17.68
C GLY A 267 24.55 -14.62 16.35
N ILE A 268 24.52 -13.58 15.50
CA ILE A 268 23.85 -13.62 14.19
C ILE A 268 24.87 -13.88 13.09
N THR A 269 24.62 -14.89 12.26
CA THR A 269 25.40 -15.17 11.05
C THR A 269 24.69 -14.60 9.84
N ILE A 270 25.37 -13.77 9.04
CA ILE A 270 24.84 -13.34 7.73
C ILE A 270 25.02 -14.50 6.74
N LEU A 271 23.92 -14.95 6.12
CA LEU A 271 23.93 -15.91 5.01
C LEU A 271 23.75 -15.14 3.70
N PRO A 272 24.80 -14.97 2.87
CA PRO A 272 24.70 -14.23 1.63
C PRO A 272 24.11 -15.07 0.50
N GLU A 273 23.28 -14.44 -0.34
CA GLU A 273 22.76 -14.98 -1.59
C GLU A 273 23.21 -14.15 -2.79
N ILE A 274 23.77 -14.83 -3.80
CA ILE A 274 23.97 -14.27 -5.14
C ILE A 274 23.09 -15.09 -6.09
N GLU A 275 21.99 -14.47 -6.51
CA GLU A 275 20.93 -15.07 -7.31
C GLU A 275 21.38 -15.44 -8.73
N ALA A 276 21.26 -16.72 -9.08
CA ALA A 276 21.41 -17.28 -10.43
C ALA A 276 20.98 -18.76 -10.43
N PRO A 277 20.43 -19.30 -11.54
CA PRO A 277 20.35 -18.71 -12.88
C PRO A 277 19.04 -17.95 -13.15
N GLY A 278 18.10 -17.94 -12.21
CA GLY A 278 16.95 -17.04 -12.17
C GLY A 278 17.38 -15.60 -11.84
N HIS A 279 16.50 -14.63 -12.07
CA HIS A 279 16.65 -13.22 -11.68
C HIS A 279 18.05 -12.60 -11.87
N ALA A 280 18.76 -13.03 -12.91
CA ALA A 280 20.16 -12.76 -13.15
C ALA A 280 20.38 -11.61 -14.14
N LEU A 281 19.40 -10.70 -14.28
CA LEU A 281 19.47 -9.64 -15.30
C LEU A 281 20.68 -8.72 -15.10
N SER A 282 21.16 -8.51 -13.87
CA SER A 282 22.38 -7.72 -13.62
C SER A 282 23.61 -8.35 -14.28
N ILE A 283 23.72 -9.68 -14.23
CA ILE A 283 24.77 -10.45 -14.91
C ILE A 283 24.58 -10.41 -16.43
N VAL A 284 23.34 -10.49 -16.92
CA VAL A 284 23.03 -10.39 -18.36
C VAL A 284 23.27 -8.96 -18.89
N GLN A 285 23.01 -7.91 -18.12
CA GLN A 285 23.34 -6.53 -18.50
C GLN A 285 24.85 -6.33 -18.65
N TRP A 286 25.64 -7.01 -17.82
CA TRP A 286 27.10 -7.01 -17.93
C TRP A 286 27.60 -7.86 -19.12
N ARG A 287 27.03 -9.06 -19.32
CA ARG A 287 27.37 -9.99 -20.41
C ARG A 287 26.11 -10.43 -21.16
N PRO A 288 25.62 -9.63 -22.13
CA PRO A 288 24.32 -9.87 -22.79
C PRO A 288 24.20 -11.19 -23.54
N GLN A 289 25.32 -11.80 -23.94
CA GLN A 289 25.36 -13.11 -24.60
C GLN A 289 24.94 -14.27 -23.69
N LEU A 290 24.96 -14.08 -22.36
CA LEU A 290 24.61 -15.11 -21.39
C LEU A 290 23.09 -15.20 -21.13
N GLY A 291 22.27 -14.30 -21.66
CA GLY A 291 20.82 -14.31 -21.42
C GLY A 291 20.10 -15.43 -22.18
N LEU A 292 19.10 -16.03 -21.54
CA LEU A 292 18.23 -17.03 -22.16
C LEU A 292 17.36 -16.38 -23.24
N SER A 293 17.20 -17.08 -24.37
CA SER A 293 16.36 -16.57 -25.46
C SER A 293 14.89 -16.57 -25.04
N GLY A 294 14.23 -15.41 -25.12
CA GLY A 294 12.83 -15.22 -24.70
C GLY A 294 12.68 -14.61 -23.31
N ASP A 295 13.68 -14.76 -22.44
CA ASP A 295 13.71 -14.14 -21.12
C ASP A 295 15.14 -13.78 -20.71
N LEU A 296 15.48 -12.49 -20.79
CA LEU A 296 16.82 -12.01 -20.45
C LEU A 296 17.05 -11.83 -18.95
N SER A 297 16.05 -12.06 -18.12
CA SER A 297 16.26 -12.17 -16.68
C SER A 297 16.82 -13.52 -16.26
N LEU A 298 16.89 -14.50 -17.18
CA LEU A 298 17.42 -15.84 -16.91
C LEU A 298 18.77 -16.05 -17.61
N LEU A 299 19.66 -16.83 -16.99
CA LEU A 299 20.90 -17.27 -17.64
C LEU A 299 20.64 -18.43 -18.62
N ASN A 300 21.25 -18.37 -19.79
CA ASN A 300 21.39 -19.49 -20.70
C ASN A 300 22.49 -20.42 -20.21
N ILE A 301 22.14 -21.43 -19.42
CA ILE A 301 23.11 -22.35 -18.80
C ILE A 301 23.89 -23.14 -19.86
N SER A 302 23.23 -23.53 -20.96
CA SER A 302 23.85 -24.20 -22.11
C SER A 302 24.93 -23.37 -22.83
N HIS A 303 25.01 -22.05 -22.59
CA HIS A 303 26.07 -21.23 -23.17
C HIS A 303 27.42 -21.53 -22.49
N PRO A 304 28.52 -21.78 -23.24
CA PRO A 304 29.78 -22.29 -22.70
C PRO A 304 30.42 -21.37 -21.65
N GLU A 305 30.18 -20.06 -21.73
CA GLU A 305 30.72 -19.07 -20.79
C GLU A 305 29.89 -18.87 -19.51
N THR A 306 28.69 -19.46 -19.40
CA THR A 306 27.81 -19.21 -18.24
C THR A 306 28.39 -19.75 -16.94
N ILE A 307 28.71 -21.04 -16.89
CA ILE A 307 29.33 -21.67 -15.71
C ILE A 307 30.70 -21.04 -15.38
N PRO A 308 31.63 -20.81 -16.34
CA PRO A 308 32.88 -20.08 -16.08
C PRO A 308 32.65 -18.69 -15.48
N THR A 309 31.69 -17.94 -16.00
CA THR A 309 31.34 -16.60 -15.47
C THR A 309 30.84 -16.70 -14.02
N MET A 310 29.96 -17.65 -13.71
CA MET A 310 29.48 -17.83 -12.34
C MET A 310 30.58 -18.28 -11.38
N LYS A 311 31.48 -19.19 -11.81
CA LYS A 311 32.65 -19.57 -11.01
C LYS A 311 33.59 -18.38 -10.75
N MET A 312 33.73 -17.47 -11.71
CA MET A 312 34.51 -16.24 -11.57
C MET A 312 33.88 -15.29 -10.53
N ILE A 313 32.57 -15.05 -10.61
CA ILE A 313 31.84 -14.24 -9.63
C ILE A 313 32.00 -14.84 -8.23
N TRP A 314 31.72 -16.14 -8.05
CA TRP A 314 31.84 -16.80 -6.76
C TRP A 314 33.28 -16.85 -6.24
N SER A 315 34.29 -17.00 -7.10
CA SER A 315 35.70 -16.98 -6.68
C SER A 315 36.10 -15.67 -6.01
N GLU A 316 35.57 -14.54 -6.48
CA GLU A 316 35.84 -13.21 -5.91
C GLU A 316 35.19 -13.03 -4.54
N PHE A 317 33.94 -13.46 -4.39
CA PHE A 317 33.13 -13.16 -3.21
C PHE A 317 33.17 -14.24 -2.11
N LEU A 318 33.47 -15.51 -2.43
CA LEU A 318 33.59 -16.57 -1.41
C LEU A 318 34.51 -16.21 -0.23
N PRO A 319 35.69 -15.57 -0.44
CA PRO A 319 36.57 -15.15 0.66
C PRO A 319 36.00 -14.03 1.55
N TRP A 320 34.91 -13.38 1.15
CA TRP A 320 34.26 -12.32 1.92
C TRP A 320 33.23 -12.90 2.90
N PHE A 321 32.73 -14.11 2.64
CA PHE A 321 31.60 -14.69 3.34
C PHE A 321 32.05 -15.56 4.51
N HIS A 322 31.67 -15.19 5.73
CA HIS A 322 32.02 -15.91 6.95
C HIS A 322 30.93 -16.90 7.41
N SER A 323 30.00 -17.28 6.54
CA SER A 323 29.05 -18.36 6.78
C SER A 323 29.57 -19.71 6.28
N LYS A 324 29.16 -20.80 6.94
CA LYS A 324 29.42 -22.18 6.48
C LYS A 324 28.53 -22.58 5.30
N THR A 325 27.40 -21.90 5.13
CA THR A 325 26.46 -22.06 4.02
C THR A 325 26.29 -20.75 3.28
N VAL A 326 26.24 -20.79 1.95
CA VAL A 326 25.89 -19.66 1.09
C VAL A 326 24.69 -20.05 0.24
N SER A 327 23.86 -19.09 -0.18
CA SER A 327 22.78 -19.39 -1.12
C SER A 327 23.18 -18.98 -2.53
N ILE A 328 22.85 -19.82 -3.50
CA ILE A 328 22.95 -19.46 -4.92
C ILE A 328 21.59 -19.02 -5.49
N GLY A 329 20.55 -19.01 -4.66
CA GLY A 329 19.20 -18.65 -5.09
C GLY A 329 18.57 -19.76 -5.91
N ALA A 330 18.58 -19.57 -7.23
CA ALA A 330 18.16 -20.51 -8.26
C ALA A 330 16.64 -20.78 -8.26
N ASP A 331 15.84 -19.76 -7.95
CA ASP A 331 14.38 -19.77 -8.09
C ASP A 331 13.91 -19.38 -9.50
N GLU A 332 12.62 -19.63 -9.78
CA GLU A 332 11.85 -19.19 -10.96
C GLU A 332 12.54 -19.41 -12.33
N TYR A 333 13.43 -20.41 -12.42
CA TYR A 333 14.11 -20.73 -13.67
C TYR A 333 13.20 -21.52 -14.61
N GLU A 334 12.92 -20.99 -15.80
CA GLU A 334 12.04 -21.64 -16.78
C GLU A 334 12.77 -22.38 -17.91
N GLY A 335 14.10 -22.49 -17.86
CA GLY A 335 14.88 -23.21 -18.85
C GLY A 335 14.83 -24.74 -18.69
N PRO A 336 15.64 -25.49 -19.47
CA PRO A 336 15.70 -26.95 -19.36
C PRO A 336 16.12 -27.42 -17.96
N VAL A 337 15.35 -28.34 -17.37
CA VAL A 337 15.58 -28.82 -15.99
C VAL A 337 16.92 -29.54 -15.82
N ASN A 338 17.38 -30.28 -16.83
CA ASN A 338 18.68 -30.94 -16.77
C ASN A 338 19.84 -29.93 -16.73
N ASP A 339 19.72 -28.81 -17.46
CA ASP A 339 20.71 -27.73 -17.41
C ASP A 339 20.71 -27.07 -16.03
N TYR A 340 19.54 -26.85 -15.45
CA TYR A 340 19.38 -26.35 -14.08
C TYR A 340 20.06 -27.28 -13.06
N ASN A 341 19.76 -28.58 -13.08
CA ASN A 341 20.35 -29.54 -12.15
C ASN A 341 21.87 -29.63 -12.32
N LEU A 342 22.36 -29.59 -13.56
CA LEU A 342 23.79 -29.52 -13.88
C LEU A 342 24.44 -28.27 -13.27
N PHE A 343 23.80 -27.11 -13.43
CA PHE A 343 24.29 -25.85 -12.86
C PHE A 343 24.40 -25.94 -11.34
N VAL A 344 23.33 -26.33 -10.65
CA VAL A 344 23.30 -26.44 -9.18
C VAL A 344 24.37 -27.43 -8.69
N ASN A 345 24.45 -28.63 -9.28
CA ASN A 345 25.43 -29.64 -8.89
C ASN A 345 26.89 -29.19 -9.15
N THR A 346 27.12 -28.47 -10.26
CA THR A 346 28.43 -27.91 -10.60
C THR A 346 28.84 -26.82 -9.60
N MET A 347 27.91 -25.93 -9.24
CA MET A 347 28.17 -24.87 -8.28
C MET A 347 28.34 -25.41 -6.86
N ASN A 348 27.56 -26.42 -6.46
CA ASN A 348 27.75 -27.13 -5.19
C ASN A 348 29.17 -27.71 -5.08
N SER A 349 29.60 -28.47 -6.09
CA SER A 349 30.93 -29.09 -6.11
C SER A 349 32.03 -28.03 -6.08
N PHE A 350 31.90 -26.98 -6.89
CA PHE A 350 32.88 -25.90 -6.97
C PHE A 350 33.02 -25.13 -5.65
N ILE A 351 31.91 -24.71 -5.03
CA ILE A 351 31.92 -23.93 -3.77
C ILE A 351 32.48 -24.79 -2.63
N ARG A 352 32.13 -26.08 -2.58
CA ARG A 352 32.65 -27.03 -1.61
C ARG A 352 34.16 -27.22 -1.76
N GLU A 353 34.66 -27.46 -2.97
CA GLU A 353 36.09 -27.62 -3.24
C GLU A 353 36.88 -26.34 -2.96
N LYS A 354 36.33 -25.18 -3.31
CA LYS A 354 37.03 -23.90 -3.22
C LYS A 354 37.10 -23.35 -1.79
N ALA A 355 36.04 -23.51 -1.01
CA ALA A 355 35.87 -22.84 0.27
C ALA A 355 35.37 -23.73 1.41
N ASN A 356 35.12 -25.02 1.18
CA ASN A 356 34.53 -25.95 2.14
C ASN A 356 33.21 -25.43 2.74
N LYS A 357 32.35 -24.87 1.88
CA LYS A 357 31.02 -24.37 2.23
C LYS A 357 29.95 -25.22 1.58
N SER A 358 28.81 -25.37 2.24
CA SER A 358 27.60 -25.94 1.65
C SER A 358 26.82 -24.88 0.89
N ILE A 359 25.95 -25.29 -0.03
CA ILE A 359 25.04 -24.37 -0.73
C ILE A 359 23.58 -24.57 -0.32
N ARG A 360 22.80 -23.51 -0.48
CA ARG A 360 21.35 -23.49 -0.40
C ARG A 360 20.76 -23.01 -1.72
N ILE A 361 19.60 -23.55 -2.06
CA ILE A 361 18.77 -23.09 -3.18
C ILE A 361 17.33 -22.92 -2.71
N TRP A 362 16.58 -22.08 -3.41
CA TRP A 362 15.13 -22.07 -3.35
C TRP A 362 14.56 -23.30 -4.06
N GLY A 363 13.51 -23.88 -3.49
CA GLY A 363 12.77 -24.99 -4.11
C GLY A 363 12.18 -24.58 -5.46
N THR A 364 12.54 -25.31 -6.53
CA THR A 364 12.17 -24.98 -7.92
C THR A 364 11.77 -26.22 -8.70
N PHE A 365 12.66 -27.20 -8.80
CA PHE A 365 12.38 -28.46 -9.49
C PHE A 365 12.48 -29.65 -8.53
N PRO A 366 11.35 -30.32 -8.24
CA PRO A 366 11.33 -31.57 -7.48
C PRO A 366 12.24 -32.65 -8.08
N PRO A 367 12.82 -33.54 -7.24
CA PRO A 367 13.54 -34.70 -7.72
C PRO A 367 12.59 -35.68 -8.43
N ARG A 368 13.11 -36.42 -9.42
CA ARG A 368 12.36 -37.43 -10.19
C ARG A 368 13.05 -38.78 -10.18
N ASN A 369 12.25 -39.84 -10.26
CA ASN A 369 12.71 -41.24 -10.29
C ASN A 369 12.66 -41.82 -11.71
N GLU A 370 13.04 -41.03 -12.72
CA GLU A 370 13.05 -41.42 -14.14
C GLU A 370 14.48 -41.75 -14.61
N ASP A 371 14.62 -42.76 -15.46
CA ASP A 371 15.92 -43.15 -16.02
C ASP A 371 16.52 -42.02 -16.88
N GLY A 372 17.72 -41.55 -16.52
CA GLY A 372 18.42 -40.46 -17.21
C GLY A 372 18.14 -39.06 -16.66
N TYR A 373 17.32 -38.92 -15.62
CA TYR A 373 17.13 -37.65 -14.90
C TYR A 373 18.19 -37.49 -13.79
N GLU A 374 19.10 -36.53 -13.95
CA GLU A 374 20.11 -36.24 -12.93
C GLU A 374 19.53 -35.32 -11.86
N ASN A 375 19.24 -35.87 -10.68
CA ASN A 375 18.75 -35.10 -9.54
C ASN A 375 19.85 -34.19 -8.94
N ILE A 376 19.41 -33.15 -8.24
CA ILE A 376 20.28 -32.31 -7.42
C ILE A 376 20.86 -33.15 -6.27
N SER A 377 22.12 -32.92 -5.93
CA SER A 377 22.77 -33.59 -4.80
C SER A 377 22.02 -33.35 -3.49
N ARG A 378 21.84 -34.40 -2.68
CA ARG A 378 21.23 -34.33 -1.34
C ARG A 378 22.05 -33.53 -0.33
N GLU A 379 23.27 -33.15 -0.68
CA GLU A 379 24.11 -32.25 0.13
C GLU A 379 23.64 -30.78 0.05
N VAL A 380 22.83 -30.45 -0.97
CA VAL A 380 22.24 -29.12 -1.14
C VAL A 380 21.00 -29.02 -0.25
N SER A 381 20.97 -27.98 0.59
CA SER A 381 19.76 -27.68 1.39
C SER A 381 18.74 -26.93 0.53
N ILE A 382 17.46 -27.29 0.67
CA ILE A 382 16.36 -26.70 -0.09
C ILE A 382 15.56 -25.74 0.79
N GLN A 383 15.38 -24.50 0.35
CA GLN A 383 14.54 -23.52 1.02
C GLN A 383 13.17 -23.49 0.34
N HIS A 384 12.17 -24.07 0.99
CA HIS A 384 10.83 -24.17 0.42
C HIS A 384 10.07 -22.86 0.60
N TRP A 385 9.49 -22.34 -0.48
CA TRP A 385 8.75 -21.09 -0.48
C TRP A 385 7.34 -21.15 -1.06
N SER A 386 7.09 -22.02 -2.06
CA SER A 386 5.84 -22.05 -2.80
C SER A 386 5.40 -23.46 -3.13
N PHE A 387 4.16 -23.79 -2.75
CA PHE A 387 3.47 -25.03 -3.14
C PHE A 387 3.12 -25.09 -4.64
N ARG A 388 3.40 -24.03 -5.41
CA ARG A 388 3.28 -24.08 -6.88
C ARG A 388 4.48 -24.77 -7.53
N GLU A 389 5.64 -24.68 -6.89
CA GLU A 389 6.89 -25.27 -7.40
C GLU A 389 7.09 -26.69 -6.87
N ASP A 390 6.90 -26.89 -5.56
CA ASP A 390 7.14 -28.19 -4.92
C ASP A 390 6.34 -28.42 -3.63
N ASN A 391 6.29 -29.67 -3.17
CA ASN A 391 5.80 -30.06 -1.86
C ASN A 391 6.98 -30.51 -0.98
N PRO A 392 7.33 -29.77 0.08
CA PRO A 392 8.57 -30.00 0.81
C PRO A 392 8.60 -31.34 1.54
N TYR A 393 7.45 -31.82 2.00
CA TYR A 393 7.35 -33.10 2.69
C TYR A 393 7.48 -34.27 1.72
N ARG A 394 6.72 -34.27 0.63
CA ARG A 394 6.66 -35.39 -0.33
C ARG A 394 7.85 -35.42 -1.28
N ASP A 395 8.27 -34.25 -1.75
CA ASP A 395 9.28 -34.16 -2.81
C ASP A 395 10.70 -34.17 -2.24
N TYR A 396 10.93 -33.55 -1.07
CA TYR A 396 12.29 -33.42 -0.51
C TYR A 396 12.52 -34.29 0.72
N ILE A 397 11.72 -34.13 1.79
CA ILE A 397 11.95 -34.84 3.06
C ILE A 397 11.88 -36.36 2.86
N GLN A 398 10.84 -36.87 2.17
CA GLN A 398 10.73 -38.30 1.85
C GLN A 398 11.84 -38.82 0.92
N ASN A 399 12.50 -37.94 0.16
CA ASN A 399 13.63 -38.27 -0.72
C ASN A 399 14.99 -37.97 -0.08
N ASN A 400 15.04 -37.74 1.24
CA ASN A 400 16.23 -37.53 2.06
C ASN A 400 17.02 -36.26 1.71
N TYR A 401 16.30 -35.16 1.45
CA TYR A 401 16.84 -33.81 1.35
C TYR A 401 16.56 -33.03 2.63
N THR A 402 17.50 -32.17 3.03
CA THR A 402 17.29 -31.22 4.14
C THR A 402 16.55 -29.99 3.66
N VAL A 403 15.58 -29.53 4.44
CA VAL A 403 14.69 -28.42 4.07
C VAL A 403 14.71 -27.30 5.12
N ILE A 404 14.68 -26.05 4.64
CA ILE A 404 14.39 -24.84 5.41
C ILE A 404 12.99 -24.36 5.05
N ASN A 405 12.22 -24.00 6.06
CA ASN A 405 10.89 -23.48 5.88
C ASN A 405 10.91 -21.95 5.65
N SER A 406 10.46 -21.54 4.47
CA SER A 406 10.17 -20.15 4.12
C SER A 406 8.74 -20.05 3.63
N LEU A 407 7.79 -20.59 4.39
CA LEU A 407 6.39 -20.63 4.02
C LEU A 407 5.86 -19.27 3.51
N GLY A 408 5.27 -19.27 2.31
CA GLY A 408 4.66 -18.11 1.66
C GLY A 408 3.61 -17.36 2.48
N GLU A 409 3.07 -17.93 3.56
CA GLU A 409 2.17 -17.23 4.47
C GLU A 409 2.87 -16.24 5.41
N PHE A 410 4.17 -16.42 5.62
CA PHE A 410 5.04 -15.50 6.36
C PHE A 410 5.93 -14.68 5.43
N TYR A 411 5.65 -14.69 4.12
CA TYR A 411 6.24 -13.75 3.18
C TYR A 411 5.71 -12.36 3.46
N VAL A 412 6.63 -11.39 3.42
CA VAL A 412 6.28 -9.99 3.42
C VAL A 412 6.70 -9.40 2.09
N VAL A 413 5.80 -8.70 1.41
CA VAL A 413 6.17 -7.82 0.30
C VAL A 413 5.94 -6.39 0.77
N ASN A 414 7.00 -5.57 0.71
CA ASN A 414 6.87 -4.18 1.11
C ASN A 414 5.82 -3.46 0.25
N LYS A 415 4.96 -2.71 0.94
CA LYS A 415 3.82 -1.96 0.40
C LYS A 415 2.67 -2.80 -0.17
N TRP A 416 2.72 -3.12 -1.45
CA TRP A 416 1.62 -3.73 -2.20
C TRP A 416 2.14 -5.02 -2.80
N GLY A 417 1.33 -6.07 -2.83
CA GLY A 417 1.73 -7.38 -3.35
C GLY A 417 0.58 -8.37 -3.23
N VAL A 418 0.77 -9.58 -3.76
CA VAL A 418 -0.13 -10.71 -3.48
C VAL A 418 0.07 -11.20 -2.03
N TYR A 419 1.27 -10.98 -1.49
CA TYR A 419 1.63 -11.29 -0.12
C TYR A 419 1.31 -10.14 0.84
N PRO A 420 1.12 -10.44 2.14
CA PRO A 420 0.96 -9.42 3.18
C PRO A 420 2.11 -8.42 3.25
N ASN A 421 1.84 -7.24 3.82
CA ASN A 421 2.85 -6.20 4.08
C ASN A 421 3.41 -6.24 5.51
N SER A 422 3.03 -7.25 6.28
CA SER A 422 3.51 -7.57 7.62
C SER A 422 3.22 -9.05 7.92
N ILE A 423 3.95 -9.63 8.87
CA ILE A 423 3.74 -11.01 9.30
C ILE A 423 2.39 -11.16 10.01
N ASP A 424 1.65 -12.20 9.65
CA ASP A 424 0.37 -12.54 10.29
C ASP A 424 0.59 -13.18 11.66
N LEU A 425 0.30 -12.42 12.72
CA LEU A 425 0.39 -12.90 14.10
C LEU A 425 -0.62 -14.01 14.41
N ALA A 426 -1.83 -13.95 13.84
CA ALA A 426 -2.84 -14.97 14.09
C ALA A 426 -2.35 -16.32 13.55
N LYS A 427 -1.77 -16.34 12.34
CA LYS A 427 -1.15 -17.56 11.79
C LYS A 427 0.09 -18.02 12.56
N THR A 428 0.83 -17.09 13.16
CA THR A 428 1.98 -17.45 14.00
C THR A 428 1.53 -18.24 15.25
N PHE A 429 0.45 -17.81 15.91
CA PHE A 429 -0.04 -18.43 17.15
C PHE A 429 -1.11 -19.52 16.97
N HIS A 430 -1.73 -19.61 15.78
CA HIS A 430 -2.84 -20.54 15.49
C HIS A 430 -2.72 -21.26 14.13
N GLY A 431 -1.52 -21.27 13.54
CA GLY A 431 -1.28 -21.80 12.19
C GLY A 431 -1.05 -23.30 12.08
N ASN A 432 -1.22 -24.08 13.16
CA ASN A 432 -1.10 -25.53 13.06
C ASN A 432 -2.43 -26.17 12.58
N PRO A 433 -2.47 -26.80 11.40
CA PRO A 433 -3.69 -27.40 10.87
C PRO A 433 -4.12 -28.67 11.62
N ALA A 434 -3.23 -29.30 12.39
CA ALA A 434 -3.52 -30.57 13.06
C ALA A 434 -4.38 -30.38 14.32
N ASP A 435 -4.17 -29.29 15.06
CA ASP A 435 -4.78 -29.04 16.36
C ASP A 435 -5.23 -27.59 16.60
N GLY A 436 -4.99 -26.67 15.65
CA GLY A 436 -5.26 -25.23 15.80
C GLY A 436 -4.27 -24.50 16.72
N GLY A 437 -3.18 -25.17 17.09
CA GLY A 437 -2.11 -24.63 17.93
C GLY A 437 -1.12 -23.72 17.16
N PRO A 438 0.00 -23.36 17.81
CA PRO A 438 0.99 -22.45 17.24
C PRO A 438 1.70 -23.04 16.02
N TRP A 439 2.05 -22.17 15.08
CA TRP A 439 2.92 -22.55 13.98
C TRP A 439 4.33 -22.86 14.50
N HIS A 440 5.02 -23.80 13.84
CA HIS A 440 6.42 -24.12 14.08
C HIS A 440 7.13 -24.46 12.76
N PRO A 441 8.46 -24.39 12.68
CA PRO A 441 9.24 -24.67 11.46
C PRO A 441 8.93 -25.99 10.72
N ASN A 442 8.43 -27.03 11.39
CA ASN A 442 8.03 -28.28 10.73
C ASN A 442 6.69 -28.18 9.94
N ILE A 443 5.97 -27.07 10.07
CA ILE A 443 4.67 -26.82 9.46
C ILE A 443 4.87 -26.00 8.18
N PHE A 444 4.88 -26.69 7.04
CA PHE A 444 4.99 -26.09 5.71
C PHE A 444 3.62 -25.71 5.13
N ASN A 445 2.52 -26.29 5.59
CA ASN A 445 1.17 -25.98 5.13
C ASN A 445 0.24 -25.78 6.32
N THR A 446 -0.38 -24.60 6.44
CA THR A 446 -1.27 -24.24 7.57
C THR A 446 -2.71 -24.71 7.36
N THR A 447 -3.02 -25.33 6.21
CA THR A 447 -4.37 -25.79 5.86
C THR A 447 -4.47 -27.31 5.73
N VAL A 448 -3.40 -27.97 5.25
CA VAL A 448 -3.38 -29.42 4.99
C VAL A 448 -2.39 -30.09 5.93
N ALA A 449 -2.91 -30.76 6.96
CA ALA A 449 -2.07 -31.41 7.98
C ALA A 449 -1.16 -32.51 7.42
N SER A 450 -1.56 -33.23 6.37
CA SER A 450 -0.78 -34.33 5.79
C SER A 450 0.43 -33.89 4.96
N ASP A 451 0.59 -32.59 4.71
CA ASP A 451 1.75 -32.04 3.99
C ASP A 451 2.84 -31.52 4.95
N ASN A 452 2.70 -31.78 6.25
CA ASN A 452 3.64 -31.33 7.27
C ASN A 452 4.49 -32.46 7.83
N ALA A 453 5.73 -32.14 8.17
CA ALA A 453 6.64 -33.06 8.83
C ALA A 453 6.31 -33.18 10.33
N ARG A 454 6.78 -34.26 10.95
CA ARG A 454 6.76 -34.37 12.41
C ARG A 454 7.67 -33.31 13.03
N ARG A 455 7.38 -32.90 14.27
CA ARG A 455 8.19 -31.91 15.00
C ARG A 455 9.65 -32.38 15.18
N ASP A 456 9.85 -33.68 15.34
CA ASP A 456 11.16 -34.32 15.54
C ASP A 456 11.83 -34.78 14.23
N GLU A 457 11.38 -34.29 13.07
CA GLU A 457 11.98 -34.63 11.78
C GLU A 457 13.38 -34.02 11.63
N PRO A 458 14.46 -34.82 11.58
CA PRO A 458 15.84 -34.30 11.49
C PRO A 458 16.14 -33.56 10.18
N LEU A 459 15.40 -33.82 9.10
CA LEU A 459 15.62 -33.15 7.82
C LEU A 459 15.07 -31.72 7.77
N VAL A 460 14.28 -31.30 8.76
CA VAL A 460 13.87 -29.89 8.92
C VAL A 460 14.95 -29.14 9.68
N LEU A 461 15.67 -28.26 8.99
CA LEU A 461 16.78 -27.49 9.57
C LEU A 461 16.29 -26.29 10.41
N GLY A 462 15.11 -25.76 10.07
CA GLY A 462 14.48 -24.62 10.74
C GLY A 462 13.69 -23.76 9.78
N ALA A 463 13.62 -22.46 10.04
CA ALA A 463 12.81 -21.53 9.25
C ALA A 463 13.46 -20.15 9.08
N ILE A 464 13.32 -19.60 7.87
CA ILE A 464 13.79 -18.27 7.48
C ILE A 464 12.65 -17.59 6.74
N SER A 465 12.06 -16.54 7.31
CA SER A 465 10.93 -15.84 6.68
C SER A 465 11.43 -14.63 5.86
N PRO A 466 11.10 -14.52 4.57
CA PRO A 466 11.63 -13.45 3.73
C PRO A 466 10.76 -12.19 3.70
N ILE A 467 11.43 -11.06 3.44
CA ILE A 467 10.82 -9.81 2.99
C ILE A 467 11.36 -9.44 1.61
N TRP A 468 10.44 -9.17 0.70
CA TRP A 468 10.71 -8.85 -0.69
C TRP A 468 10.35 -7.40 -1.04
N ASN A 469 11.11 -6.83 -1.97
CA ASN A 469 10.93 -5.47 -2.49
C ASN A 469 10.58 -5.50 -3.98
N ASP A 470 9.53 -6.23 -4.36
CA ASP A 470 9.09 -6.47 -5.76
C ASP A 470 9.01 -5.21 -6.62
N TYR A 471 8.70 -4.07 -6.00
CA TYR A 471 8.51 -2.78 -6.68
C TYR A 471 9.72 -1.86 -6.68
N GLY A 472 10.85 -2.36 -6.20
CA GLY A 472 12.12 -1.66 -6.24
C GLY A 472 12.26 -0.55 -5.20
N PRO A 473 13.31 0.26 -5.32
CA PRO A 473 13.64 1.26 -4.29
C PRO A 473 12.65 2.42 -4.25
N ASN A 474 11.92 2.68 -5.34
CA ASN A 474 10.99 3.80 -5.45
C ASN A 474 9.66 3.58 -4.70
N SER A 475 9.38 2.36 -4.24
CA SER A 475 8.12 2.04 -3.57
C SER A 475 8.10 2.36 -2.07
N SER A 476 9.26 2.32 -1.42
CA SER A 476 9.38 2.37 0.04
C SER A 476 10.63 3.15 0.46
N VAL A 477 10.75 3.43 1.75
CA VAL A 477 12.04 3.81 2.36
C VAL A 477 12.60 2.60 3.10
N TYR A 478 13.93 2.52 3.26
CA TYR A 478 14.57 1.33 3.83
C TYR A 478 14.05 0.98 5.24
N SER A 479 13.67 1.98 6.03
CA SER A 479 13.15 1.77 7.39
C SER A 479 11.80 1.03 7.43
N GLU A 480 11.05 0.98 6.32
CA GLU A 480 9.79 0.25 6.27
C GLU A 480 9.96 -1.27 6.42
N ALA A 481 11.11 -1.81 6.00
CA ALA A 481 11.41 -3.22 6.20
C ALA A 481 11.41 -3.59 7.69
N TYR A 482 11.97 -2.73 8.54
CA TYR A 482 11.89 -2.92 9.99
C TYR A 482 10.44 -2.85 10.48
N TYR A 483 9.67 -1.85 10.05
CA TYR A 483 8.29 -1.70 10.51
C TYR A 483 7.37 -2.87 10.12
N ALA A 484 7.63 -3.52 8.98
CA ALA A 484 6.93 -4.73 8.57
C ALA A 484 7.24 -5.95 9.47
N TRP A 485 8.43 -5.97 10.07
CA TRP A 485 8.90 -7.02 10.97
C TRP A 485 8.81 -6.70 12.46
N ARG A 486 8.56 -5.43 12.83
CA ARG A 486 8.62 -4.91 14.20
C ARG A 486 7.82 -5.71 15.22
N GLN A 487 6.75 -6.40 14.85
CA GLN A 487 6.02 -7.33 15.74
C GLN A 487 6.09 -8.78 15.28
N GLY A 488 6.15 -8.98 13.96
CA GLY A 488 6.18 -10.30 13.33
C GLY A 488 7.42 -11.13 13.65
N LEU A 489 8.59 -10.50 13.57
CA LEU A 489 9.87 -11.17 13.77
C LEU A 489 10.01 -11.73 15.19
N PRO A 490 9.72 -10.97 16.27
CA PRO A 490 9.72 -11.52 17.62
C PRO A 490 8.71 -12.65 17.82
N ALA A 491 7.50 -12.55 17.25
CA ALA A 491 6.50 -13.60 17.35
C ALA A 491 6.97 -14.90 16.68
N LEU A 492 7.56 -14.79 15.48
CA LEU A 492 8.18 -15.93 14.80
C LEU A 492 9.39 -16.45 15.55
N ALA A 493 10.20 -15.60 16.16
CA ALA A 493 11.40 -16.01 16.90
C ALA A 493 11.08 -16.98 18.04
N ASP A 494 9.96 -16.75 18.77
CA ASP A 494 9.48 -17.72 19.77
C ASP A 494 9.20 -19.08 19.14
N LYS A 495 8.48 -19.11 18.01
CA LYS A 495 8.12 -20.36 17.31
C LYS A 495 9.29 -21.07 16.64
N GLN A 496 10.23 -20.31 16.11
CA GLN A 496 11.47 -20.77 15.51
C GLN A 496 12.41 -21.37 16.56
N TRP A 497 12.42 -20.83 17.79
CA TRP A 497 13.11 -21.47 18.92
C TRP A 497 12.39 -22.73 19.38
N GLY A 498 11.07 -22.79 19.24
CA GLY A 498 10.21 -23.87 19.74
C GLY A 498 9.51 -23.56 21.06
N GLY A 499 9.37 -22.27 21.40
CA GLY A 499 8.64 -21.78 22.56
C GLY A 499 7.12 -21.91 22.44
N ASP A 500 6.47 -21.83 23.60
CA ASP A 500 5.03 -22.10 23.81
C ASP A 500 4.25 -20.82 24.15
N LEU A 501 4.81 -19.65 23.86
CA LEU A 501 4.17 -18.38 24.16
C LEU A 501 2.83 -18.26 23.41
N ASN A 502 1.75 -17.91 24.11
CA ASN A 502 0.48 -17.64 23.43
C ASN A 502 0.35 -16.16 23.03
N GLN A 503 -0.62 -15.85 22.17
CA GLN A 503 -0.80 -14.49 21.64
C GLN A 503 -1.05 -13.46 22.74
N GLN A 504 -1.87 -13.78 23.75
CA GLN A 504 -2.16 -12.85 24.85
C GLN A 504 -0.90 -12.52 25.66
N GLN A 505 -0.07 -13.53 25.94
CA GLN A 505 1.21 -13.31 26.63
C GLN A 505 2.16 -12.48 25.78
N PHE A 506 2.24 -12.75 24.47
CA PHE A 506 3.05 -11.97 23.55
C PHE A 506 2.65 -10.49 23.54
N ASP A 507 1.36 -10.21 23.38
CA ASP A 507 0.81 -8.85 23.35
C ASP A 507 1.07 -8.10 24.68
N GLU A 508 1.18 -8.81 25.79
CA GLU A 508 1.51 -8.23 27.10
C GLU A 508 3.02 -7.93 27.26
N ILE A 509 3.90 -8.86 26.84
CA ILE A 509 5.34 -8.76 27.13
C ILE A 509 6.12 -8.00 26.06
N PHE A 510 5.72 -8.09 24.79
CA PHE A 510 6.46 -7.44 23.71
C PHE A 510 6.58 -5.92 23.88
N PRO A 511 5.52 -5.16 24.24
CA PRO A 511 5.66 -3.71 24.47
C PRO A 511 6.59 -3.33 25.63
N LYS A 512 6.78 -4.22 26.61
CA LYS A 512 7.71 -4.03 27.75
C LYS A 512 9.15 -4.32 27.33
N LEU A 513 9.35 -5.33 26.49
CA LEU A 513 10.66 -5.75 25.98
C LEU A 513 11.20 -4.81 24.89
N HIS A 514 10.33 -4.35 24.00
CA HIS A 514 10.70 -3.64 22.77
C HIS A 514 11.59 -2.39 22.99
N PRO A 515 11.32 -1.50 23.97
CA PRO A 515 12.19 -0.35 24.24
C PRO A 515 13.58 -0.72 24.79
N HIS A 516 13.73 -1.94 25.30
CA HIS A 516 14.92 -2.41 26.02
C HIS A 516 15.82 -3.31 25.17
N ILE A 517 15.63 -3.30 23.85
CA ILE A 517 16.46 -4.07 22.91
C ILE A 517 17.80 -3.32 22.71
N PRO A 518 18.95 -3.92 23.10
CA PRO A 518 20.23 -3.22 23.08
C PRO A 518 20.77 -2.94 21.67
N ALA A 519 21.62 -1.91 21.57
CA ALA A 519 22.43 -1.56 20.40
C ALA A 519 21.68 -1.40 19.06
N GLN A 520 20.43 -0.95 19.13
CA GLN A 520 19.65 -0.55 17.98
C GLN A 520 18.79 0.67 18.32
N ASN A 521 18.49 1.49 17.33
CA ASN A 521 17.42 2.49 17.41
C ASN A 521 16.61 2.50 16.10
N LEU A 522 16.08 1.34 15.71
CA LEU A 522 15.34 1.13 14.46
C LEU A 522 14.05 1.97 14.38
N ASP A 523 13.44 2.29 15.53
CA ASP A 523 12.32 3.21 15.62
C ASP A 523 12.71 4.69 15.50
N ARG A 524 14.02 4.99 15.49
CA ARG A 524 14.58 6.36 15.52
C ARG A 524 13.90 7.18 16.62
N SER A 525 13.70 6.55 17.78
CA SER A 525 13.11 7.17 18.96
C SER A 525 14.10 8.14 19.59
N ILE A 526 13.58 9.24 20.13
CA ILE A 526 14.33 10.19 20.94
C ILE A 526 13.66 10.19 22.33
N PRO A 527 14.40 9.89 23.41
CA PRO A 527 13.84 9.93 24.75
C PRO A 527 13.29 11.33 25.10
N SER A 528 12.22 11.39 25.90
CA SER A 528 11.73 12.61 26.53
C SER A 528 11.56 12.34 28.03
N LYS A 529 12.08 13.22 28.88
CA LYS A 529 12.01 13.13 30.34
C LYS A 529 10.61 13.45 30.85
N GLU A 530 9.96 14.45 30.28
CA GLU A 530 8.63 14.91 30.71
C GLU A 530 7.86 15.56 29.54
N GLY A 531 6.63 15.10 29.31
CA GLY A 531 5.73 15.62 28.28
C GLY A 531 6.07 15.22 26.84
N ASP A 532 5.26 15.73 25.91
CA ASP A 532 5.30 15.39 24.48
C ASP A 532 6.33 16.22 23.68
N VAL A 533 6.93 17.23 24.29
CA VAL A 533 7.91 18.12 23.64
C VAL A 533 9.32 17.55 23.79
N ILE A 534 9.94 17.18 22.67
CA ILE A 534 11.30 16.63 22.65
C ILE A 534 12.35 17.74 22.78
N PHE A 535 12.20 18.83 22.04
CA PHE A 535 13.04 20.02 22.13
C PHE A 535 12.25 21.26 21.69
N ASP A 536 12.61 22.42 22.24
CA ASP A 536 12.08 23.73 21.85
C ASP A 536 13.21 24.77 21.91
N TYR A 537 13.51 25.42 20.78
CA TYR A 537 14.61 26.38 20.68
C TYR A 537 14.09 27.76 20.33
N ASP A 538 14.47 28.76 21.13
CA ASP A 538 14.27 30.16 20.78
C ASP A 538 15.49 30.73 20.07
N LEU A 539 15.36 30.95 18.77
CA LEU A 539 16.42 31.44 17.90
C LEU A 539 16.51 32.98 17.87
N THR A 540 15.87 33.67 18.83
CA THR A 540 16.01 35.12 19.04
C THR A 540 17.12 35.48 20.03
N GLU A 541 17.55 34.52 20.87
CA GLU A 541 18.63 34.67 21.85
C GLU A 541 19.97 34.15 21.31
N GLU A 542 21.11 34.76 21.70
CA GLU A 542 22.44 34.35 21.22
C GLU A 542 22.84 32.92 21.63
N SER A 543 22.20 32.34 22.66
CA SER A 543 22.44 30.95 23.07
C SER A 543 21.26 30.05 22.69
N VAL A 544 21.50 29.01 21.86
CA VAL A 544 20.48 28.06 21.42
C VAL A 544 20.27 26.95 22.44
N LYS A 545 19.74 27.32 23.61
CA LYS A 545 19.39 26.38 24.68
C LYS A 545 18.03 25.76 24.44
N ASP A 546 17.90 24.49 24.80
CA ASP A 546 16.62 23.79 24.79
C ASP A 546 15.75 24.26 25.97
N ARG A 547 14.56 24.77 25.68
CA ARG A 547 13.56 25.18 26.67
C ARG A 547 12.77 24.01 27.24
N SER A 548 12.85 22.84 26.60
CA SER A 548 12.24 21.62 27.11
C SER A 548 12.99 21.11 28.35
N PRO A 549 12.36 20.27 29.20
CA PRO A 549 13.02 19.67 30.36
C PRO A 549 14.14 18.68 29.97
N ASN A 550 14.30 18.37 28.67
CA ASN A 550 15.25 17.36 28.20
C ASN A 550 16.69 17.87 28.20
N GLY A 551 16.91 19.15 27.89
CA GLY A 551 18.23 19.77 27.85
C GLY A 551 19.03 19.37 26.60
N TYR A 552 18.35 19.21 25.46
CA TYR A 552 18.97 18.87 24.19
C TYR A 552 19.50 20.11 23.47
N ASP A 553 20.41 20.85 24.10
CA ASP A 553 20.97 22.10 23.55
C ASP A 553 21.54 21.94 22.12
N ALA A 554 21.22 22.88 21.23
CA ALA A 554 21.72 22.88 19.87
C ALA A 554 22.98 23.76 19.72
N LYS A 555 23.78 23.48 18.70
CA LYS A 555 25.01 24.22 18.38
C LYS A 555 24.86 24.91 17.03
N THR A 556 25.33 26.14 16.91
CA THR A 556 25.30 26.90 15.67
C THR A 556 26.62 27.63 15.44
N ASP A 557 27.04 27.71 14.18
CA ASP A 557 28.13 28.57 13.68
C ASP A 557 27.59 29.72 12.81
N CYS A 558 26.27 29.93 12.80
CA CYS A 558 25.62 31.03 12.10
C CYS A 558 25.56 32.31 12.94
N ASP A 559 25.59 33.46 12.28
CA ASP A 559 25.48 34.78 12.92
C ASP A 559 24.04 35.09 13.35
N PHE A 560 23.87 35.76 14.50
CA PHE A 560 22.61 36.39 14.87
C PHE A 560 22.54 37.83 14.35
N ARG A 561 21.41 38.24 13.75
CA ARG A 561 21.13 39.64 13.41
C ARG A 561 19.65 39.94 13.62
N ASN A 562 19.34 41.12 14.17
CA ASN A 562 17.97 41.59 14.42
C ASN A 562 17.10 40.54 15.14
N SER A 563 17.62 39.94 16.21
CA SER A 563 16.92 38.91 16.99
C SER A 563 16.47 37.70 16.15
N SER A 564 17.29 37.30 15.16
CA SER A 564 17.06 36.10 14.35
C SER A 564 18.38 35.45 13.94
N LEU A 565 18.38 34.12 13.83
CA LEU A 565 19.53 33.34 13.34
C LEU A 565 19.62 33.41 11.81
N HIS A 566 20.73 33.94 11.29
CA HIS A 566 20.97 34.07 9.86
C HIS A 566 21.67 32.85 9.28
N ILE A 567 20.89 31.94 8.70
CA ILE A 567 21.41 30.73 8.05
C ILE A 567 21.83 31.04 6.61
N THR A 568 23.06 30.68 6.26
CA THR A 568 23.62 30.75 4.90
C THR A 568 24.16 29.37 4.50
N PRO A 569 24.45 29.10 3.21
CA PRO A 569 25.03 27.81 2.80
C PRO A 569 26.39 27.44 3.43
N ARG A 570 27.00 28.34 4.21
CA ARG A 570 28.30 28.14 4.88
C ARG A 570 28.20 27.87 6.38
N CYS A 571 27.00 27.89 6.95
CA CYS A 571 26.79 27.69 8.38
C CYS A 571 25.55 26.80 8.61
N SER A 572 25.39 26.26 9.81
CA SER A 572 24.31 25.33 10.16
C SER A 572 23.94 25.40 11.64
N LEU A 573 22.68 25.05 11.93
CA LEU A 573 22.21 24.74 13.28
C LEU A 573 22.15 23.21 13.43
N VAL A 574 22.87 22.67 14.41
CA VAL A 574 23.02 21.24 14.64
C VAL A 574 22.43 20.86 16.00
N THR A 575 21.41 20.02 15.99
CA THR A 575 20.83 19.42 17.19
C THR A 575 21.64 18.17 17.62
N PRO A 576 21.49 17.69 18.86
CA PRO A 576 22.16 16.46 19.30
C PRO A 576 21.70 15.19 18.58
N TRP A 577 20.54 15.23 17.91
CA TRP A 577 19.86 14.08 17.33
C TRP A 577 19.79 14.17 15.81
N LYS A 578 20.06 13.06 15.12
CA LYS A 578 20.17 13.03 13.64
C LYS A 578 18.87 12.65 12.93
N SER A 579 17.90 12.06 13.63
CA SER A 579 16.71 11.49 13.03
C SER A 579 15.61 11.26 14.07
N LYS A 580 14.35 11.31 13.63
CA LYS A 580 13.16 10.98 14.40
C LYS A 580 12.23 10.13 13.54
N GLY A 581 11.84 8.97 14.05
CA GLY A 581 10.90 8.05 13.39
C GLY A 581 9.45 8.46 13.61
N ARG A 582 8.51 7.54 13.30
CA ARG A 582 7.04 7.77 13.27
C ARG A 582 6.50 8.57 14.45
N ASP A 583 5.37 9.23 14.22
CA ASP A 583 4.63 10.01 15.22
C ASP A 583 5.46 11.18 15.77
N TYR A 584 5.47 12.28 15.02
CA TYR A 584 6.17 13.51 15.37
C TYR A 584 5.52 14.73 14.72
N THR A 585 5.77 15.90 15.30
CA THR A 585 5.55 17.21 14.66
C THR A 585 6.84 17.99 14.77
N LEU A 586 7.38 18.43 13.64
CA LEU A 586 8.50 19.37 13.57
C LEU A 586 7.98 20.68 12.99
N SER A 587 7.94 21.72 13.81
CA SER A 587 7.51 23.06 13.40
C SER A 587 8.71 23.98 13.24
N LEU A 588 8.80 24.67 12.10
CA LEU A 588 9.91 25.56 11.76
C LEU A 588 9.36 26.94 11.38
N THR A 589 9.80 28.00 12.05
CA THR A 589 9.49 29.38 11.66
C THR A 589 10.65 29.98 10.88
N LEU A 590 10.43 30.27 9.59
CA LEU A 590 11.49 30.62 8.64
C LEU A 590 11.10 31.84 7.80
N LYS A 591 12.10 32.61 7.34
CA LYS A 591 11.99 33.62 6.29
C LYS A 591 13.03 33.37 5.20
N VAL A 592 12.58 32.89 4.05
CA VAL A 592 13.46 32.62 2.91
C VAL A 592 13.67 33.91 2.12
N ARG A 593 14.84 34.55 2.25
CA ARG A 593 15.16 35.81 1.54
C ARG A 593 15.47 35.60 0.06
N GLU A 594 16.34 34.64 -0.22
CA GLU A 594 16.83 34.33 -1.57
C GLU A 594 17.14 32.83 -1.64
N LEU A 595 16.91 32.23 -2.81
CA LEU A 595 17.32 30.86 -3.11
C LEU A 595 18.53 30.91 -4.03
N ALA A 596 19.70 30.56 -3.50
CA ALA A 596 20.93 30.51 -4.29
C ALA A 596 20.85 29.45 -5.43
N ASP A 597 20.16 28.33 -5.17
CA ASP A 597 19.84 27.31 -6.16
C ASP A 597 18.35 26.91 -6.02
N PRO A 598 17.47 27.29 -6.97
CA PRO A 598 16.04 26.96 -6.91
C PRO A 598 15.73 25.48 -7.12
N THR A 599 16.75 24.67 -7.47
CA THR A 599 16.60 23.24 -7.77
C THR A 599 17.14 22.32 -6.68
N ASN A 600 17.95 22.82 -5.75
CA ASN A 600 18.63 22.00 -4.74
C ASN A 600 18.88 22.74 -3.41
N THR A 601 17.87 23.47 -2.90
CA THR A 601 17.98 24.11 -1.59
C THR A 601 17.58 23.13 -0.48
N THR A 602 18.47 22.93 0.49
CA THR A 602 18.23 22.07 1.65
C THR A 602 17.82 22.89 2.87
N LEU A 603 16.79 22.45 3.59
CA LEU A 603 16.29 23.09 4.81
C LEU A 603 16.71 22.33 6.07
N VAL A 604 16.52 21.00 6.08
CA VAL A 604 16.87 20.14 7.21
C VAL A 604 17.53 18.87 6.67
N ILE A 605 18.65 18.48 7.27
CA ILE A 605 19.38 17.26 6.91
C ILE A 605 19.34 16.32 8.12
N GLY A 606 18.86 15.10 7.91
CA GLY A 606 18.98 13.99 8.85
C GLY A 606 19.75 12.82 8.25
N SER A 607 19.98 11.78 9.05
CA SER A 607 20.62 10.54 8.60
C SER A 607 19.75 9.71 7.66
N ASP A 608 18.42 9.80 7.82
CA ASP A 608 17.46 8.96 7.10
C ASP A 608 16.75 9.72 5.97
N SER A 609 16.65 11.05 6.06
CA SER A 609 15.95 11.89 5.10
C SER A 609 16.48 13.34 5.09
N VAL A 610 16.17 14.06 4.01
CA VAL A 610 16.51 15.47 3.81
C VAL A 610 15.25 16.23 3.42
N LEU A 611 14.92 17.31 4.13
CA LEU A 611 13.87 18.24 3.76
C LEU A 611 14.45 19.34 2.87
N MET A 612 13.85 19.53 1.70
CA MET A 612 14.34 20.39 0.64
C MET A 612 13.24 21.32 0.10
N LEU A 613 13.67 22.34 -0.62
CA LEU A 613 12.82 23.28 -1.33
C LEU A 613 13.26 23.38 -2.80
N THR A 614 12.49 22.76 -3.72
CA THR A 614 12.87 22.61 -5.14
C THR A 614 11.68 22.71 -6.12
N PRO A 615 11.26 23.90 -6.59
CA PRO A 615 10.80 25.05 -5.79
C PRO A 615 9.66 24.70 -4.80
N ASN A 616 9.15 23.48 -4.88
CA ASN A 616 8.14 22.92 -3.99
C ASN A 616 8.81 22.22 -2.81
N ILE A 617 8.08 22.10 -1.71
CA ILE A 617 8.53 21.36 -0.54
C ILE A 617 8.74 19.89 -0.95
N THR A 618 9.93 19.37 -0.69
CA THR A 618 10.33 18.02 -1.12
C THR A 618 11.05 17.31 0.03
N LEU A 619 10.65 16.09 0.34
CA LEU A 619 11.39 15.19 1.22
C LEU A 619 12.21 14.24 0.35
N TYR A 620 13.51 14.11 0.60
CA TYR A 620 14.38 13.15 -0.06
C TYR A 620 14.74 12.05 0.94
N ALA A 621 14.40 10.80 0.64
CA ALA A 621 14.67 9.66 1.52
C ALA A 621 14.93 8.40 0.70
N SER A 622 15.88 7.57 1.14
CA SER A 622 16.25 6.31 0.46
C SER A 622 16.58 6.45 -1.03
N GLY A 623 17.18 7.57 -1.44
CA GLY A 623 17.53 7.80 -2.84
C GLY A 623 16.44 8.49 -3.66
N GLU A 624 15.26 8.73 -3.08
CA GLU A 624 14.05 9.11 -3.81
C GLU A 624 13.45 10.44 -3.34
N TYR A 625 12.85 11.18 -4.28
CA TYR A 625 12.22 12.49 -4.03
C TYR A 625 10.70 12.39 -3.88
N PHE A 626 10.20 12.77 -2.72
CA PHE A 626 8.79 12.93 -2.41
C PHE A 626 8.43 14.42 -2.45
N ARG A 627 7.79 14.85 -3.54
CA ARG A 627 7.53 16.29 -3.80
C ARG A 627 6.06 16.65 -3.65
N LEU A 628 5.79 17.72 -2.92
CA LEU A 628 4.45 18.30 -2.74
C LEU A 628 4.10 19.29 -3.85
N ASN A 629 2.83 19.70 -3.93
CA ASN A 629 2.40 20.76 -4.85
C ASN A 629 2.56 22.16 -4.24
N SER A 630 2.66 22.23 -2.92
CA SER A 630 2.89 23.47 -2.17
C SER A 630 4.34 23.98 -2.25
N THR A 631 4.47 25.31 -2.25
CA THR A 631 5.72 26.06 -2.13
C THR A 631 5.65 27.01 -0.92
N VAL A 632 6.76 27.64 -0.56
CA VAL A 632 6.85 28.60 0.56
C VAL A 632 6.90 30.04 0.05
N PRO A 633 6.37 31.02 0.78
CA PRO A 633 6.45 32.44 0.39
C PRO A 633 7.89 32.95 0.54
N ILE A 634 8.43 33.56 -0.53
CA ILE A 634 9.76 34.18 -0.54
C ILE A 634 9.64 35.61 -0.02
N GLY A 635 10.53 36.00 0.88
CA GLY A 635 10.58 37.36 1.45
C GLY A 635 9.63 37.61 2.62
N GLU A 636 8.82 36.63 3.03
CA GLU A 636 7.87 36.71 4.14
C GLU A 636 8.17 35.64 5.20
N TRP A 637 7.76 35.88 6.44
CA TRP A 637 7.83 34.89 7.52
C TRP A 637 6.70 33.87 7.41
N PHE A 638 7.03 32.59 7.53
CA PHE A 638 6.06 31.50 7.54
C PHE A 638 6.43 30.42 8.55
N GLU A 639 5.44 29.64 8.96
CA GLU A 639 5.58 28.43 9.76
C GLU A 639 5.39 27.21 8.87
N LEU A 640 6.36 26.31 8.88
CA LEU A 640 6.36 25.03 8.19
C LEU A 640 6.26 23.90 9.22
N ASP A 641 5.14 23.19 9.21
CA ASP A 641 4.94 21.99 10.01
C ASP A 641 5.22 20.75 9.16
N LEU A 642 6.06 19.85 9.67
CA LEU A 642 6.24 18.49 9.17
C LEU A 642 5.64 17.52 10.19
N LEU A 643 4.61 16.77 9.78
CA LEU A 643 3.82 15.91 10.66
C LEU A 643 3.99 14.44 10.24
N GLY A 644 4.61 13.62 11.07
CA GLY A 644 4.58 12.17 10.94
C GLY A 644 3.39 11.60 11.70
N ARG A 645 2.50 10.85 11.03
CA ARG A 645 1.36 10.15 11.64
C ARG A 645 1.35 8.70 11.16
N GLY A 646 1.69 7.75 12.03
CA GLY A 646 1.84 6.35 11.67
C GLY A 646 2.81 6.17 10.51
N ASN A 647 2.35 5.60 9.40
CA ASN A 647 3.15 5.36 8.19
C ASN A 647 3.12 6.51 7.16
N GLN A 648 2.58 7.68 7.53
CA GLN A 648 2.41 8.82 6.61
C GLN A 648 3.17 10.05 7.12
N THR A 649 3.67 10.87 6.20
CA THR A 649 4.30 12.16 6.51
C THR A 649 3.58 13.27 5.73
N PHE A 650 3.26 14.37 6.40
CA PHE A 650 2.56 15.52 5.84
C PHE A 650 3.39 16.79 6.03
N ALA A 651 3.20 17.78 5.17
CA ALA A 651 3.63 19.15 5.43
C ALA A 651 2.47 20.14 5.40
N SER A 652 2.62 21.22 6.16
CA SER A 652 1.66 22.33 6.22
C SER A 652 2.41 23.66 6.26
N VAL A 653 1.94 24.66 5.50
CA VAL A 653 2.54 26.00 5.49
C VAL A 653 1.50 27.01 5.98
N LYS A 654 1.85 27.77 7.03
CA LYS A 654 1.02 28.85 7.60
C LYS A 654 1.76 30.20 7.48
N PRO A 655 1.07 31.29 7.12
CA PRO A 655 1.65 32.62 7.25
C PRO A 655 1.87 32.94 8.74
N SER A 656 3.04 33.47 9.08
CA SER A 656 3.41 33.75 10.47
C SER A 656 2.77 35.07 10.95
N GLU A 657 2.18 35.08 12.16
CA GLU A 657 1.63 36.28 12.81
C GLU A 657 2.71 37.11 13.53
N VAL A 658 3.89 37.30 12.93
CA VAL A 658 4.92 38.18 13.51
C VAL A 658 4.56 39.63 13.19
N GLU A 659 4.09 40.37 14.18
CA GLU A 659 3.88 41.82 14.08
C GLU A 659 5.24 42.50 13.89
N GLU A 660 5.49 43.07 12.72
CA GLU A 660 6.57 44.04 12.53
C GLU A 660 6.23 45.28 13.37
N GLU A 661 6.99 45.52 14.45
CA GLU A 661 7.02 46.80 15.14
C GLU A 661 7.68 47.84 14.22
N GLU A 662 6.89 48.39 13.29
CA GLU A 662 7.26 49.63 12.59
C GLU A 662 7.01 50.83 13.51
N GLY A 663 8.06 51.64 13.64
CA GLY A 663 8.19 52.73 14.59
C GLY A 663 7.14 53.84 14.52
N GLU A 664 7.09 54.57 15.63
CA GLU A 664 6.17 55.66 15.94
C GLU A 664 6.07 56.72 14.84
N GLY A 665 4.86 56.89 14.30
CA GLY A 665 4.52 57.93 13.33
C GLY A 665 3.01 58.12 13.18
N GLU A 666 2.50 59.15 13.86
CA GLU A 666 1.24 59.88 13.63
C GLU A 666 -0.11 59.18 13.87
N GLU A 667 -0.77 59.67 14.93
CA GLU A 667 -2.15 59.38 15.30
C GLU A 667 -3.12 60.20 14.45
N GLU A 668 -3.77 59.57 13.47
CA GLU A 668 -5.17 59.83 13.11
C GLU A 668 -5.65 58.74 12.12
N GLY A 669 -6.62 57.92 12.54
CA GLY A 669 -7.19 56.83 11.71
C GLY A 669 -7.16 55.42 12.32
N LYS A 670 -6.87 55.27 13.63
CA LYS A 670 -6.73 53.97 14.31
C LYS A 670 -8.02 53.14 14.44
N GLU A 671 -9.22 53.71 14.36
CA GLU A 671 -10.49 52.95 14.54
C GLU A 671 -11.02 52.27 13.27
N GLU A 672 -10.91 52.91 12.10
CA GLU A 672 -11.39 52.31 10.84
C GLU A 672 -10.42 51.26 10.28
N LYS A 673 -9.10 51.44 10.47
CA LYS A 673 -8.09 50.43 10.15
C LYS A 673 -8.20 49.21 11.09
N LYS A 674 -8.52 49.38 12.39
CA LYS A 674 -8.77 48.25 13.31
C LYS A 674 -10.03 47.45 12.93
N LYS A 675 -11.10 48.10 12.45
CA LYS A 675 -12.30 47.40 11.96
C LYS A 675 -12.10 46.70 10.61
N LYS A 676 -11.29 47.24 9.70
CA LYS A 676 -10.88 46.56 8.44
C LYS A 676 -9.88 45.42 8.66
N LYS A 677 -8.90 45.56 9.58
CA LYS A 677 -7.99 44.45 10.00
C LYS A 677 -8.76 43.33 10.72
N LYS A 678 -9.69 43.64 11.66
CA LYS A 678 -10.55 42.63 12.31
C LYS A 678 -11.52 41.92 11.35
N LYS A 679 -11.95 42.57 10.26
CA LYS A 679 -12.75 41.89 9.21
C LYS A 679 -11.91 41.03 8.26
N LYS A 680 -10.63 41.34 8.03
CA LYS A 680 -9.69 40.47 7.28
C LYS A 680 -9.21 39.27 8.10
N HIS A 681 -9.07 39.38 9.42
CA HIS A 681 -8.62 38.28 10.29
C HIS A 681 -9.65 37.18 10.56
N LYS A 682 -10.91 37.32 10.10
CA LYS A 682 -11.97 36.32 10.32
C LYS A 682 -12.20 35.40 9.11
N GLN A 683 -11.21 35.30 8.24
CA GLN A 683 -11.17 34.38 7.12
C GLN A 683 -9.93 33.49 7.29
N LYS A 684 -9.90 32.66 8.35
CA LYS A 684 -8.95 31.55 8.46
C LYS A 684 -9.21 30.64 7.24
N SER A 685 -8.43 30.81 6.17
CA SER A 685 -8.32 29.79 5.14
C SER A 685 -7.89 28.51 5.84
N ALA A 686 -8.60 27.40 5.63
CA ALA A 686 -8.18 26.11 6.14
C ALA A 686 -6.74 25.86 5.68
N VAL A 687 -5.82 25.67 6.64
CA VAL A 687 -4.43 25.36 6.33
C VAL A 687 -4.42 24.02 5.61
N LYS A 688 -3.88 23.98 4.39
CA LYS A 688 -3.89 22.80 3.54
C LYS A 688 -2.71 21.90 3.94
N GLU A 689 -2.98 20.80 4.63
CA GLU A 689 -2.00 19.72 4.82
C GLU A 689 -1.84 18.95 3.49
N GLU A 690 -0.60 18.71 3.07
CA GLU A 690 -0.27 17.88 1.90
C GLU A 690 0.60 16.70 2.31
N GLU A 691 0.28 15.50 1.82
CA GLU A 691 1.00 14.25 2.13
C GLU A 691 2.18 14.03 1.17
N PHE A 692 3.32 13.59 1.70
CA PHE A 692 4.45 13.11 0.90
C PHE A 692 4.15 11.70 0.38
N LEU A 693 3.79 11.59 -0.91
CA LEU A 693 3.41 10.33 -1.54
C LEU A 693 4.51 9.76 -2.44
N THR A 694 4.67 8.43 -2.40
CA THR A 694 5.47 7.68 -3.38
C THR A 694 4.81 7.77 -4.76
N LYS A 695 5.61 7.97 -5.82
CA LYS A 695 5.13 7.90 -7.22
C LYS A 695 5.43 6.52 -7.78
N MET A 696 4.45 5.62 -7.79
CA MET A 696 4.64 4.27 -8.34
C MET A 696 4.40 4.18 -9.86
N GLY A 697 5.36 3.59 -10.59
CA GLY A 697 5.20 3.03 -11.94
C GLY A 697 6.25 3.46 -12.98
N ILE A 698 6.37 2.70 -14.08
CA ILE A 698 7.12 3.12 -15.27
C ILE A 698 6.37 4.30 -15.90
N ASN A 699 6.96 5.50 -15.87
CA ASN A 699 6.28 6.78 -16.13
C ASN A 699 5.14 7.11 -15.14
N GLY A 700 5.25 6.68 -13.87
CA GLY A 700 4.33 7.07 -12.80
C GLY A 700 2.91 6.54 -12.93
N ARG A 701 2.70 5.41 -13.62
CA ARG A 701 1.37 4.81 -13.74
C ARG A 701 1.36 3.32 -13.41
N ARG A 702 0.90 3.00 -12.20
CA ARG A 702 0.06 1.81 -11.94
C ARG A 702 -1.39 2.26 -11.82
N ILE A 703 -2.22 1.82 -12.75
CA ILE A 703 -3.67 1.97 -12.60
C ILE A 703 -4.09 0.81 -11.70
N HIS A 704 -4.47 1.11 -10.45
CA HIS A 704 -5.14 0.17 -9.57
C HIS A 704 -6.51 -0.16 -10.16
N TRP A 705 -6.56 -1.20 -11.00
CA TRP A 705 -7.78 -1.72 -11.61
C TRP A 705 -8.50 -2.71 -10.70
N ASP A 706 -7.85 -3.23 -9.67
CA ASP A 706 -8.35 -4.21 -8.71
C ASP A 706 -9.55 -3.68 -7.91
N VAL A 707 -9.44 -2.47 -7.37
CA VAL A 707 -10.55 -1.79 -6.68
C VAL A 707 -11.62 -1.34 -7.69
N MET A 708 -11.20 -0.93 -8.90
CA MET A 708 -12.13 -0.59 -9.98
C MET A 708 -12.96 -1.77 -10.45
N ALA A 709 -12.44 -3.00 -10.51
CA ALA A 709 -13.14 -4.15 -11.09
C ALA A 709 -14.25 -4.69 -10.16
N ILE A 710 -14.09 -4.50 -8.85
CA ILE A 710 -15.02 -5.04 -7.84
C ILE A 710 -16.00 -3.96 -7.37
N GLU A 711 -15.59 -2.70 -7.19
CA GLU A 711 -16.50 -1.66 -6.68
C GLU A 711 -17.25 -0.92 -7.81
N ALA A 712 -16.60 -0.55 -8.93
CA ALA A 712 -17.26 0.28 -9.96
C ALA A 712 -18.23 -0.48 -10.91
N PRO A 713 -17.98 -1.74 -11.32
CA PRO A 713 -18.93 -2.55 -12.05
C PRO A 713 -20.02 -3.10 -11.16
N ILE A 714 -19.69 -3.69 -10.00
CA ILE A 714 -20.69 -4.44 -9.24
C ILE A 714 -21.74 -3.49 -8.64
N GLU A 715 -21.36 -2.30 -8.13
CA GLU A 715 -22.33 -1.36 -7.55
C GLU A 715 -23.30 -0.71 -8.57
N LYS A 716 -22.93 -0.66 -9.86
CA LYS A 716 -23.82 -0.22 -10.95
C LYS A 716 -24.47 -1.35 -11.74
N VAL A 717 -24.00 -2.59 -11.54
CA VAL A 717 -24.65 -3.83 -11.98
C VAL A 717 -25.83 -4.18 -11.06
N THR A 718 -25.87 -3.65 -9.83
CA THR A 718 -26.87 -4.03 -8.84
C THR A 718 -28.17 -3.23 -8.95
N GLY A 719 -29.14 -3.77 -9.69
CA GLY A 719 -30.56 -3.68 -9.35
C GLY A 719 -31.35 -2.40 -9.63
N TRP A 720 -30.74 -1.21 -9.76
CA TRP A 720 -31.52 0.03 -9.99
C TRP A 720 -31.33 0.66 -11.37
N THR A 721 -30.17 0.45 -12.00
CA THR A 721 -29.84 0.93 -13.34
C THR A 721 -30.63 0.20 -14.43
N GLY A 722 -30.86 -1.11 -14.28
CA GLY A 722 -31.59 -1.96 -15.23
C GLY A 722 -32.99 -1.46 -15.56
N TYR A 723 -33.78 -1.13 -14.54
CA TYR A 723 -35.12 -0.55 -14.72
C TYR A 723 -35.08 0.84 -15.37
N SER A 724 -33.99 1.58 -15.18
CA SER A 724 -33.83 2.93 -15.74
C SER A 724 -33.47 2.90 -17.22
N VAL A 725 -32.57 2.02 -17.63
CA VAL A 725 -32.14 1.88 -19.03
C VAL A 725 -33.19 1.16 -19.89
N SER A 726 -33.99 0.26 -19.30
CA SER A 726 -35.03 -0.50 -20.01
C SER A 726 -36.43 0.11 -19.93
N PHE A 727 -36.58 1.34 -19.43
CA PHE A 727 -37.91 1.96 -19.25
C PHE A 727 -38.70 2.10 -20.55
N GLY A 728 -38.05 2.17 -21.71
CA GLY A 728 -38.73 2.22 -23.02
C GLY A 728 -39.70 1.05 -23.24
N ILE A 729 -39.33 -0.15 -22.75
CA ILE A 729 -40.18 -1.34 -22.85
C ILE A 729 -41.39 -1.24 -21.92
N PHE A 730 -41.20 -0.70 -20.72
CA PHE A 730 -42.31 -0.45 -19.81
C PHE A 730 -43.26 0.61 -20.39
N GLN A 731 -42.74 1.67 -21.00
CA GLN A 731 -43.56 2.70 -21.64
C GLN A 731 -44.37 2.16 -22.83
N GLU A 732 -43.78 1.30 -23.65
CA GLU A 732 -44.49 0.59 -24.72
C GLU A 732 -45.60 -0.32 -24.16
N TYR A 733 -45.26 -1.13 -23.14
CA TYR A 733 -46.21 -2.01 -22.46
C TYR A 733 -47.38 -1.21 -21.84
N TYR A 734 -47.11 -0.09 -21.17
CA TYR A 734 -48.13 0.79 -20.62
C TYR A 734 -49.02 1.41 -21.70
N SER A 735 -48.47 1.71 -22.88
CA SER A 735 -49.19 2.35 -23.98
C SER A 735 -50.09 1.37 -24.75
N ASN A 736 -49.64 0.10 -24.91
CA ASN A 736 -50.29 -0.89 -25.77
C ASN A 736 -51.08 -1.97 -25.01
N HIS A 737 -50.67 -2.32 -23.79
CA HIS A 737 -51.19 -3.47 -23.03
C HIS A 737 -51.64 -3.11 -21.59
N GLY A 738 -51.58 -1.84 -21.20
CA GLY A 738 -51.88 -1.38 -19.84
C GLY A 738 -53.37 -1.26 -19.52
N GLU A 739 -53.76 -1.66 -18.31
CA GLU A 739 -55.12 -1.42 -17.75
C GLU A 739 -55.43 0.08 -17.51
N ILE A 740 -54.41 0.95 -17.55
CA ILE A 740 -54.49 2.39 -17.25
C ILE A 740 -54.52 3.18 -18.57
N LYS A 741 -55.59 3.95 -18.83
CA LYS A 741 -55.72 4.77 -20.04
C LYS A 741 -55.10 6.16 -19.85
N ALA A 742 -54.05 6.49 -20.60
CA ALA A 742 -53.46 7.82 -20.67
C ALA A 742 -52.72 8.05 -22.00
N SER A 743 -52.32 9.31 -22.28
CA SER A 743 -51.54 9.63 -23.48
C SER A 743 -50.13 9.02 -23.40
N PRO A 744 -49.52 8.63 -24.54
CA PRO A 744 -48.14 8.13 -24.57
C PRO A 744 -47.13 9.10 -23.93
N GLY A 745 -47.37 10.41 -24.04
CA GLY A 745 -46.56 11.44 -23.38
C GLY A 745 -46.66 11.43 -21.84
N ALA A 746 -47.80 11.04 -21.28
CA ALA A 746 -47.97 10.90 -19.84
C ALA A 746 -47.16 9.71 -19.27
N PHE A 747 -47.09 8.59 -20.00
CA PHE A 747 -46.23 7.46 -19.62
C PHE A 747 -44.73 7.77 -19.78
N ALA A 748 -44.35 8.48 -20.85
CA ALA A 748 -42.97 8.94 -21.03
C ALA A 748 -42.51 9.87 -19.89
N SER A 749 -43.42 10.64 -19.30
CA SER A 749 -43.15 11.53 -18.17
C SER A 749 -42.71 10.79 -16.90
N ILE A 750 -43.11 9.53 -16.69
CA ILE A 750 -42.65 8.71 -15.55
C ILE A 750 -41.14 8.45 -15.67
N GLY A 751 -40.67 8.04 -16.86
CA GLY A 751 -39.26 7.80 -17.12
C GLY A 751 -38.41 9.08 -17.09
N ALA A 752 -38.97 10.19 -17.57
CA ALA A 752 -38.33 11.51 -17.51
C ALA A 752 -38.21 12.02 -16.06
N ALA A 753 -39.28 11.90 -15.26
CA ALA A 753 -39.28 12.27 -13.84
C ALA A 753 -38.26 11.44 -13.06
N LYS A 754 -38.19 10.12 -13.29
CA LYS A 754 -37.25 9.22 -12.63
C LYS A 754 -35.80 9.68 -12.74
N VAL A 755 -35.32 9.90 -13.96
CA VAL A 755 -33.91 10.26 -14.18
C VAL A 755 -33.69 11.75 -13.87
N GLY A 756 -34.67 12.60 -14.18
CA GLY A 756 -34.59 14.05 -13.94
C GLY A 756 -34.53 14.41 -12.45
N VAL A 757 -35.46 13.89 -11.64
CA VAL A 757 -35.52 14.14 -10.19
C VAL A 757 -34.27 13.62 -9.49
N MET A 758 -33.77 12.44 -9.88
CA MET A 758 -32.55 11.86 -9.32
C MET A 758 -31.37 12.84 -9.43
N TYR A 759 -31.15 13.41 -10.62
CA TYR A 759 -30.06 14.35 -10.84
C TYR A 759 -30.34 15.75 -10.26
N LEU A 760 -31.60 16.20 -10.25
CA LEU A 760 -31.98 17.52 -9.72
C LEU A 760 -31.70 17.66 -8.21
N VAL A 761 -31.75 16.55 -7.48
CA VAL A 761 -31.49 16.49 -6.04
C VAL A 761 -29.98 16.43 -5.70
N MET A 762 -29.12 16.16 -6.69
CA MET A 762 -27.66 16.03 -6.49
C MET A 762 -26.99 17.27 -5.88
N PRO A 763 -27.27 18.53 -6.29
CA PRO A 763 -26.67 19.70 -5.67
C PRO A 763 -26.91 19.77 -4.15
N ILE A 764 -28.12 19.40 -3.72
CA ILE A 764 -28.51 19.43 -2.31
C ILE A 764 -27.78 18.32 -1.55
N LEU A 765 -27.81 17.09 -2.07
CA LEU A 765 -27.15 15.95 -1.42
C LEU A 765 -25.63 16.14 -1.33
N PHE A 766 -24.98 16.61 -2.39
CA PHE A 766 -23.53 16.84 -2.38
C PHE A 766 -23.12 17.94 -1.39
N VAL A 767 -23.90 19.02 -1.28
CA VAL A 767 -23.66 20.06 -0.26
C VAL A 767 -23.86 19.50 1.16
N LEU A 768 -24.92 18.72 1.40
CA LEU A 768 -25.20 18.13 2.70
C LEU A 768 -24.16 17.09 3.11
N LEU A 769 -23.75 16.20 2.19
CA LEU A 769 -22.75 15.15 2.44
C LEU A 769 -21.31 15.67 2.48
N HIS A 770 -21.05 16.85 1.88
CA HIS A 770 -19.81 17.57 2.07
C HIS A 770 -19.77 18.25 3.45
N ARG A 771 -20.86 18.93 3.83
CA ARG A 771 -20.98 19.59 5.15
C ARG A 771 -21.00 18.60 6.31
N TYR A 772 -21.65 17.44 6.14
CA TYR A 772 -21.79 16.39 7.15
C TYR A 772 -21.27 15.03 6.62
N PRO A 773 -19.95 14.78 6.65
CA PRO A 773 -19.35 13.56 6.10
C PRO A 773 -19.87 12.24 6.74
N HIS A 774 -20.27 12.29 8.01
CA HIS A 774 -20.79 11.13 8.74
C HIS A 774 -22.15 10.62 8.22
N TRP A 775 -22.89 11.39 7.42
CA TRP A 775 -24.16 10.93 6.82
C TRP A 775 -23.94 9.97 5.65
N ARG A 776 -22.73 9.96 5.06
CA ARG A 776 -22.42 9.15 3.87
C ARG A 776 -22.63 7.65 4.10
N SER A 777 -22.29 7.12 5.27
CA SER A 777 -22.49 5.70 5.60
C SER A 777 -23.95 5.30 5.78
N ARG A 778 -24.84 6.27 6.10
CA ARG A 778 -26.28 6.01 6.31
C ARG A 778 -27.10 6.12 5.04
N CYS A 779 -26.60 6.84 4.03
CA CYS A 779 -27.30 7.04 2.76
C CYS A 779 -27.50 5.74 1.96
N GLY A 780 -26.51 4.84 1.96
CA GLY A 780 -26.56 3.57 1.24
C GLY A 780 -27.74 2.68 1.67
N PRO A 781 -27.81 2.25 2.96
CA PRO A 781 -28.91 1.43 3.46
C PRO A 781 -30.29 2.09 3.32
N LEU A 782 -30.38 3.41 3.58
CA LEU A 782 -31.63 4.16 3.46
C LEU A 782 -32.12 4.21 2.00
N GLY A 783 -31.21 4.44 1.06
CA GLY A 783 -31.52 4.46 -0.37
C GLY A 783 -32.03 3.12 -0.87
N MET A 784 -31.40 2.02 -0.47
CA MET A 784 -31.83 0.66 -0.81
C MET A 784 -33.27 0.39 -0.34
N VAL A 785 -33.56 0.61 0.95
CA VAL A 785 -34.91 0.41 1.51
C VAL A 785 -35.95 1.24 0.74
N MET A 786 -35.64 2.50 0.47
CA MET A 786 -36.54 3.39 -0.27
C MET A 786 -36.80 2.90 -1.70
N THR A 787 -35.76 2.47 -2.44
CA THR A 787 -35.94 1.95 -3.80
C THR A 787 -36.78 0.66 -3.87
N THR A 788 -36.57 -0.27 -2.94
CA THR A 788 -37.33 -1.53 -2.88
C THR A 788 -38.80 -1.30 -2.54
N VAL A 789 -39.09 -0.49 -1.52
CA VAL A 789 -40.47 -0.20 -1.08
C VAL A 789 -41.27 0.52 -2.16
N THR A 790 -40.64 1.47 -2.85
CA THR A 790 -41.30 2.29 -3.88
C THR A 790 -41.61 1.51 -5.16
N ILE A 791 -40.70 0.64 -5.64
CA ILE A 791 -40.99 -0.26 -6.77
C ILE A 791 -42.09 -1.26 -6.40
N ALA A 792 -42.00 -1.90 -5.22
CA ALA A 792 -43.03 -2.84 -4.78
C ALA A 792 -44.40 -2.16 -4.65
N GLY A 793 -44.44 -0.94 -4.12
CA GLY A 793 -45.66 -0.12 -4.04
C GLY A 793 -46.23 0.25 -5.41
N SER A 794 -45.38 0.44 -6.43
CA SER A 794 -45.85 0.75 -7.78
C SER A 794 -46.62 -0.37 -8.46
N ALA A 795 -46.44 -1.63 -8.03
CA ALA A 795 -47.19 -2.78 -8.54
C ALA A 795 -48.71 -2.69 -8.22
N PHE A 796 -49.09 -1.86 -7.25
CA PHE A 796 -50.47 -1.65 -6.82
C PHE A 796 -51.06 -0.31 -7.28
N ALA A 797 -50.31 0.49 -8.05
CA ALA A 797 -50.79 1.77 -8.54
C ALA A 797 -51.83 1.58 -9.67
N SER A 798 -53.01 2.18 -9.50
CA SER A 798 -54.11 2.13 -10.48
C SER A 798 -54.25 3.41 -11.31
N THR A 799 -53.40 4.42 -11.08
CA THR A 799 -53.42 5.71 -11.79
C THR A 799 -52.02 6.09 -12.27
N VAL A 800 -51.96 6.84 -13.38
CA VAL A 800 -50.68 7.38 -13.90
C VAL A 800 -50.01 8.30 -12.87
N GLY A 801 -50.79 9.10 -12.13
CA GLY A 801 -50.26 9.92 -11.03
C GLY A 801 -49.59 9.08 -9.94
N GLY A 802 -50.19 7.94 -9.58
CA GLY A 802 -49.59 6.98 -8.65
C GLY A 802 -48.27 6.40 -9.16
N LEU A 803 -48.16 6.11 -10.45
CA LEU A 803 -46.91 5.64 -11.07
C LEU A 803 -45.84 6.74 -11.13
N ILE A 804 -46.21 7.99 -11.40
CA ILE A 804 -45.28 9.13 -11.38
C ILE A 804 -44.71 9.33 -9.97
N VAL A 805 -45.54 9.28 -8.93
CA VAL A 805 -45.07 9.45 -7.54
C VAL A 805 -44.15 8.30 -7.13
N THR A 806 -44.56 7.05 -7.37
CA THR A 806 -43.82 5.87 -6.92
C THR A 806 -42.56 5.63 -7.74
N GLN A 807 -42.68 5.44 -9.06
CA GLN A 807 -41.57 5.09 -9.95
C GLN A 807 -40.79 6.30 -10.46
N GLY A 808 -41.43 7.47 -10.54
CA GLY A 808 -40.82 8.70 -11.03
C GLY A 808 -40.13 9.52 -9.95
N VAL A 809 -40.75 9.74 -8.79
CA VAL A 809 -40.20 10.66 -7.77
C VAL A 809 -39.55 9.92 -6.61
N LEU A 810 -40.29 9.06 -5.90
CA LEU A 810 -39.78 8.41 -4.70
C LEU A 810 -38.66 7.41 -5.02
N TYR A 811 -38.84 6.63 -6.09
CA TYR A 811 -37.78 5.74 -6.57
C TYR A 811 -36.50 6.50 -6.96
N ALA A 812 -36.64 7.69 -7.56
CA ALA A 812 -35.51 8.54 -7.94
C ALA A 812 -34.73 9.08 -6.73
N LEU A 813 -35.42 9.42 -5.63
CA LEU A 813 -34.80 9.82 -4.37
C LEU A 813 -33.99 8.68 -3.74
N GLY A 814 -34.53 7.46 -3.77
CA GLY A 814 -33.78 6.28 -3.32
C GLY A 814 -32.51 6.05 -4.15
N CYS A 815 -32.61 6.15 -5.48
CA CYS A 815 -31.45 6.06 -6.38
C CYS A 815 -30.43 7.17 -6.15
N ALA A 816 -30.89 8.39 -5.82
CA ALA A 816 -30.02 9.53 -5.53
C ALA A 816 -29.20 9.32 -4.24
N LEU A 817 -29.80 8.74 -3.21
CA LEU A 817 -29.11 8.39 -1.95
C LEU A 817 -28.07 7.28 -2.14
N LEU A 818 -28.29 6.36 -3.07
CA LEU A 818 -27.28 5.36 -3.46
C LEU A 818 -26.14 6.00 -4.28
N PHE A 819 -26.47 6.81 -5.29
CA PHE A 819 -25.49 7.34 -6.24
C PHE A 819 -24.54 8.42 -5.68
N SER A 820 -25.03 9.23 -4.73
CA SER A 820 -24.28 10.38 -4.18
C SER A 820 -23.00 10.01 -3.41
N PRO A 821 -22.98 9.07 -2.43
CA PRO A 821 -21.75 8.69 -1.73
C PRO A 821 -20.73 8.02 -2.66
N ILE A 822 -21.18 7.18 -3.61
CA ILE A 822 -20.33 6.51 -4.60
C ILE A 822 -19.54 7.53 -5.41
N SER A 823 -20.23 8.56 -5.90
CA SER A 823 -19.61 9.61 -6.71
C SER A 823 -18.58 10.43 -5.90
N ILE A 824 -18.83 10.63 -4.60
CA ILE A 824 -17.87 11.30 -3.71
C ILE A 824 -16.65 10.41 -3.46
N TYR A 825 -16.84 9.11 -3.24
CA TYR A 825 -15.73 8.16 -3.05
C TYR A 825 -14.88 8.04 -4.32
N MET A 826 -15.49 8.05 -5.51
CA MET A 826 -14.75 8.08 -6.78
C MET A 826 -13.80 9.28 -6.88
N ASP A 827 -14.19 10.45 -6.39
CA ASP A 827 -13.34 11.64 -6.35
C ASP A 827 -12.20 11.53 -5.31
N GLU A 828 -12.38 10.73 -4.24
CA GLU A 828 -11.36 10.47 -3.21
C GLU A 828 -10.34 9.41 -3.65
N TRP A 829 -10.81 8.36 -4.34
CA TRP A 829 -9.97 7.25 -4.79
C TRP A 829 -9.08 7.61 -5.99
N PHE A 830 -9.56 8.45 -6.91
CA PHE A 830 -8.83 8.77 -8.14
C PHE A 830 -8.34 10.21 -8.13
N VAL A 831 -7.02 10.41 -8.26
CA VAL A 831 -6.41 11.75 -8.43
C VAL A 831 -6.06 12.01 -9.89
N GLU A 832 -5.45 11.02 -10.55
CA GLU A 832 -5.18 11.01 -11.99
C GLU A 832 -6.14 10.09 -12.75
N ARG A 833 -6.28 10.32 -14.06
CA ARG A 833 -7.15 9.55 -14.96
C ARG A 833 -8.62 9.49 -14.50
N LYS A 834 -9.10 10.57 -13.88
CA LYS A 834 -10.46 10.68 -13.34
C LYS A 834 -11.49 10.47 -14.45
N SER A 835 -11.30 11.00 -15.65
CA SER A 835 -12.27 10.84 -16.74
C SER A 835 -12.37 9.40 -17.24
N ALA A 836 -11.27 8.65 -17.28
CA ALA A 836 -11.30 7.22 -17.56
C ALA A 836 -12.03 6.43 -16.46
N ALA A 837 -11.80 6.76 -15.18
CA ALA A 837 -12.46 6.08 -14.06
C ALA A 837 -13.98 6.27 -14.08
N TYR A 838 -14.45 7.52 -14.27
CA TYR A 838 -15.86 7.80 -14.50
C TYR A 838 -16.38 7.13 -15.78
N GLY A 839 -15.56 7.01 -16.84
CA GLY A 839 -15.91 6.32 -18.07
C GLY A 839 -16.21 4.84 -17.90
N VAL A 840 -15.40 4.13 -17.10
CA VAL A 840 -15.63 2.72 -16.74
C VAL A 840 -16.89 2.58 -15.90
N MET A 841 -17.08 3.48 -14.94
CA MET A 841 -18.29 3.53 -14.11
C MET A 841 -19.56 3.74 -14.96
N TRP A 842 -19.51 4.56 -16.03
CA TRP A 842 -20.64 4.72 -16.96
C TRP A 842 -20.80 3.54 -17.93
N ALA A 843 -19.70 2.90 -18.32
CA ALA A 843 -19.72 1.70 -19.14
C ALA A 843 -20.43 0.53 -18.43
N ALA A 844 -20.23 0.37 -17.12
CA ALA A 844 -20.93 -0.65 -16.33
C ALA A 844 -22.47 -0.48 -16.38
N LYS A 845 -22.96 0.77 -16.26
CA LYS A 845 -24.40 1.08 -16.45
C LYS A 845 -24.89 0.66 -17.84
N SER A 846 -24.10 0.97 -18.87
CA SER A 846 -24.46 0.68 -20.26
C SER A 846 -24.45 -0.84 -20.54
N ALA A 847 -23.55 -1.60 -19.92
CA ALA A 847 -23.50 -3.05 -20.04
C ALA A 847 -24.79 -3.74 -19.55
N VAL A 848 -25.36 -3.25 -18.44
CA VAL A 848 -26.67 -3.73 -17.93
C VAL A 848 -27.78 -3.51 -18.95
N GLY A 849 -27.72 -2.40 -19.70
CA GLY A 849 -28.68 -2.05 -20.76
C GLY A 849 -28.63 -2.94 -22.00
N VAL A 850 -27.63 -3.81 -22.14
CA VAL A 850 -27.55 -4.78 -23.25
C VAL A 850 -28.52 -5.94 -23.02
N ALA A 851 -28.58 -6.47 -21.80
CA ALA A 851 -29.35 -7.67 -21.47
C ALA A 851 -30.74 -7.36 -20.88
N MET A 852 -30.85 -6.33 -20.03
CA MET A 852 -32.08 -6.05 -19.29
C MET A 852 -33.32 -5.77 -20.15
N PRO A 853 -33.23 -5.12 -21.34
CA PRO A 853 -34.38 -4.95 -22.21
C PRO A 853 -35.04 -6.29 -22.58
N PHE A 854 -34.25 -7.31 -22.95
CA PHE A 854 -34.76 -8.64 -23.29
C PHE A 854 -35.38 -9.34 -22.08
N VAL A 855 -34.73 -9.25 -20.92
CA VAL A 855 -35.23 -9.84 -19.67
C VAL A 855 -36.60 -9.26 -19.32
N PHE A 856 -36.74 -7.92 -19.32
CA PHE A 856 -38.02 -7.29 -19.02
C PHE A 856 -39.10 -7.56 -20.08
N SER A 857 -38.73 -7.61 -21.37
CA SER A 857 -39.67 -7.97 -22.43
C SER A 857 -40.28 -9.36 -22.21
N VAL A 858 -39.44 -10.36 -21.93
CA VAL A 858 -39.89 -11.74 -21.64
C VAL A 858 -40.71 -11.81 -20.36
N MET A 859 -40.28 -11.11 -19.29
CA MET A 859 -41.00 -11.12 -18.02
C MET A 859 -42.38 -10.47 -18.14
N LEU A 860 -42.48 -9.35 -18.85
CA LEU A 860 -43.75 -8.64 -19.07
C LEU A 860 -44.72 -9.48 -19.91
N GLN A 861 -44.25 -10.16 -20.96
CA GLN A 861 -45.08 -11.04 -21.78
C GLN A 861 -45.57 -12.28 -21.04
N ARG A 862 -44.71 -12.89 -20.19
CA ARG A 862 -45.02 -14.17 -19.53
C ARG A 862 -45.74 -14.03 -18.19
N PHE A 863 -45.40 -13.03 -17.40
CA PHE A 863 -45.87 -12.88 -16.02
C PHE A 863 -46.68 -11.60 -15.77
N GLY A 864 -46.74 -10.68 -16.75
CA GLY A 864 -47.44 -9.41 -16.63
C GLY A 864 -46.73 -8.40 -15.73
N LEU A 865 -47.29 -7.18 -15.68
CA LEU A 865 -46.65 -6.02 -15.03
C LEU A 865 -46.43 -6.20 -13.52
N ARG A 866 -47.44 -6.65 -12.76
CA ARG A 866 -47.39 -6.69 -11.30
C ARG A 866 -46.31 -7.64 -10.77
N ILE A 867 -46.26 -8.86 -11.31
CA ILE A 867 -45.27 -9.87 -10.91
C ILE A 867 -43.87 -9.42 -11.32
N THR A 868 -43.73 -8.81 -12.51
CA THR A 868 -42.43 -8.31 -13.00
C THR A 868 -41.84 -7.24 -12.07
N LEU A 869 -42.65 -6.29 -11.59
CA LEU A 869 -42.19 -5.24 -10.68
C LEU A 869 -41.80 -5.79 -9.29
N LEU A 870 -42.54 -6.77 -8.76
CA LEU A 870 -42.23 -7.40 -7.46
C LEU A 870 -40.94 -8.24 -7.51
N LEU A 871 -40.77 -9.05 -8.57
CA LEU A 871 -39.54 -9.82 -8.77
C LEU A 871 -38.33 -8.90 -8.92
N TRP A 872 -38.50 -7.78 -9.62
CA TRP A 872 -37.45 -6.78 -9.75
C TRP A 872 -37.10 -6.09 -8.43
N ALA A 873 -38.09 -5.77 -7.58
CA ALA A 873 -37.84 -5.19 -6.26
C ALA A 873 -36.99 -6.13 -5.38
N ALA A 874 -37.31 -7.44 -5.39
CA ALA A 874 -36.54 -8.44 -4.66
C ALA A 874 -35.13 -8.63 -5.22
N ALA A 875 -34.99 -8.75 -6.54
CA ALA A 875 -33.69 -8.85 -7.20
C ALA A 875 -32.81 -7.61 -6.94
N SER A 876 -33.39 -6.41 -6.96
CA SER A 876 -32.65 -5.17 -6.69
C SER A 876 -32.09 -5.13 -5.27
N ALA A 877 -32.84 -5.59 -4.27
CA ALA A 877 -32.37 -5.65 -2.88
C ALA A 877 -31.25 -6.69 -2.69
N LEU A 878 -31.43 -7.89 -3.24
CA LEU A 878 -30.43 -8.97 -3.16
C LEU A 878 -29.11 -8.60 -3.82
N LEU A 879 -29.17 -7.88 -4.94
CA LEU A 879 -28.00 -7.44 -5.66
C LEU A 879 -27.27 -6.30 -4.91
N THR A 880 -28.01 -5.33 -4.34
CA THR A 880 -27.40 -4.15 -3.70
C THR A 880 -26.83 -4.40 -2.30
N LEU A 881 -27.39 -5.35 -1.53
CA LEU A 881 -27.01 -5.59 -0.14
C LEU A 881 -25.53 -5.97 0.07
N PRO A 882 -24.92 -6.90 -0.70
CA PRO A 882 -23.51 -7.26 -0.52
C PRO A 882 -22.57 -6.08 -0.82
N VAL A 883 -22.92 -5.23 -1.77
CA VAL A 883 -22.05 -4.13 -2.22
C VAL A 883 -21.93 -3.02 -1.17
N LEU A 884 -23.01 -2.76 -0.43
CA LEU A 884 -22.99 -1.79 0.67
C LEU A 884 -21.99 -2.15 1.79
N ILE A 885 -21.58 -3.42 1.91
CA ILE A 885 -20.56 -3.88 2.87
C ILE A 885 -19.15 -3.53 2.40
N PHE A 886 -18.92 -3.58 1.08
CA PHE A 886 -17.61 -3.32 0.48
C PHE A 886 -17.35 -1.83 0.26
N MET A 887 -18.40 -1.01 0.06
CA MET A 887 -18.28 0.43 -0.18
C MET A 887 -17.62 1.17 1.02
N LYS A 888 -16.34 1.53 0.89
CA LYS A 888 -15.57 2.23 1.94
C LYS A 888 -14.96 3.56 1.47
N PRO A 889 -14.98 4.62 2.30
CA PRO A 889 -14.26 5.85 2.01
C PRO A 889 -12.75 5.61 2.07
N ARG A 890 -11.98 6.27 1.20
CA ARG A 890 -10.51 6.21 1.24
C ARG A 890 -9.94 6.95 2.45
N LEU A 891 -10.58 8.06 2.83
CA LEU A 891 -10.19 8.87 3.98
C LEU A 891 -11.01 8.45 5.22
N PRO A 892 -10.38 8.23 6.38
CA PRO A 892 -11.11 7.92 7.60
C PRO A 892 -12.07 9.08 7.93
N LEU A 893 -13.32 8.73 8.25
CA LEU A 893 -14.31 9.73 8.65
C LEU A 893 -13.88 10.34 9.99
N PRO A 894 -13.89 11.68 10.16
CA PRO A 894 -13.53 12.31 11.41
C PRO A 894 -14.39 11.80 12.57
N SER A 895 -13.76 11.45 13.70
CA SER A 895 -14.45 10.96 14.90
C SER A 895 -15.39 12.00 15.53
N THR A 896 -15.20 13.28 15.19
CA THR A 896 -16.00 14.41 15.69
C THR A 896 -16.87 15.02 14.57
N PRO A 897 -18.18 15.24 14.79
CA PRO A 897 -19.09 15.81 13.80
C PRO A 897 -18.89 17.33 13.65
N ILE A 898 -17.79 17.75 13.04
CA ILE A 898 -17.53 19.16 12.71
C ILE A 898 -18.04 19.45 11.30
N ALA A 899 -18.86 20.50 11.15
CA ALA A 899 -19.40 20.92 9.86
C ALA A 899 -18.30 21.58 9.01
N ARG A 900 -18.08 21.08 7.79
CA ARG A 900 -17.12 21.68 6.84
C ARG A 900 -17.71 22.95 6.20
N PRO A 901 -16.95 24.06 6.08
CA PRO A 901 -17.42 25.26 5.38
C PRO A 901 -17.54 24.98 3.87
N VAL A 902 -18.53 25.61 3.22
CA VAL A 902 -18.80 25.44 1.78
C VAL A 902 -18.39 26.70 1.05
N SER A 903 -17.51 26.56 0.05
CA SER A 903 -17.07 27.65 -0.82
C SER A 903 -18.04 27.83 -2.01
N TRP A 904 -18.40 29.08 -2.32
CA TRP A 904 -19.30 29.42 -3.45
C TRP A 904 -18.62 30.28 -4.52
N HIS A 905 -17.29 30.43 -4.45
CA HIS A 905 -16.56 31.33 -5.36
C HIS A 905 -16.67 30.92 -6.82
N PHE A 906 -16.71 29.61 -7.11
CA PHE A 906 -16.87 29.07 -8.46
C PHE A 906 -18.12 29.57 -9.20
N ALA A 907 -19.20 29.92 -8.47
CA ALA A 907 -20.45 30.40 -9.07
C ALA A 907 -20.30 31.77 -9.76
N ARG A 908 -19.22 32.51 -9.47
CA ARG A 908 -18.88 33.77 -10.17
C ARG A 908 -18.10 33.53 -11.47
N SER A 909 -17.60 32.31 -11.70
CA SER A 909 -16.84 31.97 -12.91
C SER A 909 -17.77 31.86 -14.12
N SER A 910 -17.41 32.55 -15.22
CA SER A 910 -18.12 32.43 -16.49
C SER A 910 -17.95 31.05 -17.12
N ILE A 911 -16.82 30.38 -16.89
CA ILE A 911 -16.53 29.03 -17.41
C ILE A 911 -17.54 28.01 -16.85
N PHE A 912 -17.85 28.10 -15.55
CA PHE A 912 -18.83 27.23 -14.91
C PHE A 912 -20.20 27.35 -15.56
N TRP A 913 -20.73 28.56 -15.72
CA TRP A 913 -22.05 28.77 -16.33
C TRP A 913 -22.11 28.35 -17.80
N MET A 914 -21.04 28.57 -18.58
CA MET A 914 -21.01 28.17 -19.99
C MET A 914 -20.98 26.63 -20.14
N MET A 915 -20.24 25.93 -19.28
CA MET A 915 -20.26 24.46 -19.22
C MET A 915 -21.63 23.94 -18.74
N GLN A 916 -22.22 24.58 -17.73
CA GLN A 916 -23.51 24.21 -17.18
C GLN A 916 -24.64 24.32 -18.22
N LEU A 917 -24.66 25.41 -19.01
CA LEU A 917 -25.61 25.61 -20.10
C LEU A 917 -25.46 24.57 -21.22
N GLY A 918 -24.22 24.20 -21.57
CA GLY A 918 -23.96 23.12 -22.53
C GLY A 918 -24.50 21.77 -22.04
N VAL A 919 -24.26 21.43 -20.78
CA VAL A 919 -24.79 20.20 -20.16
C VAL A 919 -26.32 20.20 -20.16
N MET A 920 -26.96 21.33 -19.85
CA MET A 920 -28.41 21.47 -19.88
C MET A 920 -28.97 21.26 -21.30
N ALA A 921 -28.41 21.95 -22.30
CA ALA A 921 -28.86 21.86 -23.69
C ALA A 921 -28.71 20.42 -24.22
N GLN A 922 -27.57 19.77 -23.96
CA GLN A 922 -27.32 18.38 -24.36
C GLN A 922 -28.31 17.41 -23.70
N ALA A 923 -28.61 17.59 -22.40
CA ALA A 923 -29.46 16.69 -21.65
C ALA A 923 -30.91 16.67 -22.16
N VAL A 924 -31.43 17.81 -22.64
CA VAL A 924 -32.79 17.92 -23.17
C VAL A 924 -33.01 17.01 -24.39
N GLY A 925 -32.05 16.96 -25.34
CA GLY A 925 -32.15 16.10 -26.52
C GLY A 925 -31.66 14.68 -26.32
N TYR A 926 -30.66 14.48 -25.45
CA TYR A 926 -29.96 13.19 -25.26
C TYR A 926 -30.90 11.99 -25.09
N ARG A 927 -31.97 12.16 -24.32
CA ARG A 927 -32.86 11.07 -23.90
C ARG A 927 -33.88 10.68 -24.99
N MET A 928 -34.22 11.59 -25.90
CA MET A 928 -35.31 11.37 -26.86
C MET A 928 -35.14 10.09 -27.70
N PRO A 929 -33.95 9.78 -28.27
CA PRO A 929 -33.72 8.53 -28.98
C PRO A 929 -34.01 7.29 -28.14
N ALA A 930 -33.41 7.19 -26.95
CA ALA A 930 -33.58 6.02 -26.10
C ALA A 930 -35.04 5.84 -25.61
N THR A 931 -35.89 6.88 -25.65
CA THR A 931 -37.30 6.79 -25.22
C THR A 931 -38.16 6.30 -26.36
N TYR A 932 -37.95 6.86 -27.55
CA TYR A 932 -38.89 6.72 -28.66
C TYR A 932 -38.39 5.80 -29.78
N LEU A 933 -37.16 5.26 -29.74
CA LEU A 933 -36.67 4.34 -30.78
C LEU A 933 -37.52 3.07 -30.91
N ALA A 934 -38.02 2.54 -29.79
CA ALA A 934 -38.90 1.37 -29.81
C ALA A 934 -40.26 1.70 -30.44
N SER A 935 -40.88 2.83 -30.07
CA SER A 935 -42.15 3.27 -30.67
C SER A 935 -42.00 3.71 -32.12
N TYR A 936 -40.83 4.25 -32.50
CA TYR A 936 -40.46 4.59 -33.88
C TYR A 936 -40.36 3.33 -34.74
N ALA A 937 -39.72 2.27 -34.24
CA ALA A 937 -39.64 0.99 -34.96
C ALA A 937 -41.03 0.36 -35.17
N ALA A 938 -41.92 0.48 -34.19
CA ALA A 938 -43.31 0.03 -34.31
C ALA A 938 -44.11 0.82 -35.36
N GLU A 939 -43.91 2.14 -35.45
CA GLU A 939 -44.54 2.99 -36.48
C GLU A 939 -44.06 2.67 -37.89
N LEU A 940 -42.80 2.25 -38.03
CA LEU A 940 -42.23 1.79 -39.29
C LEU A 940 -42.62 0.34 -39.66
N HIS A 941 -43.50 -0.30 -38.89
CA HIS A 941 -43.92 -1.70 -39.07
C HIS A 941 -42.74 -2.71 -39.09
N LEU A 942 -41.67 -2.43 -38.33
CA LEU A 942 -40.53 -3.34 -38.17
C LEU A 942 -40.88 -4.53 -37.24
N PRO A 943 -40.13 -5.65 -37.28
CA PRO A 943 -40.38 -6.81 -36.44
C PRO A 943 -40.44 -6.46 -34.94
N GLU A 944 -41.26 -7.17 -34.15
CA GLU A 944 -41.44 -6.90 -32.70
C GLU A 944 -40.12 -6.91 -31.90
N VAL A 945 -39.10 -7.63 -32.37
CA VAL A 945 -37.76 -7.69 -31.75
C VAL A 945 -36.93 -6.43 -32.02
N ALA A 946 -37.28 -5.62 -33.03
CA ALA A 946 -36.50 -4.45 -33.45
C ALA A 946 -36.38 -3.38 -32.36
N GLY A 947 -37.45 -3.11 -31.60
CA GLY A 947 -37.43 -2.12 -30.51
C GLY A 947 -36.39 -2.46 -29.41
N PRO A 948 -36.47 -3.64 -28.78
CA PRO A 948 -35.46 -4.11 -27.82
C PRO A 948 -34.05 -4.19 -28.41
N LEU A 949 -33.91 -4.62 -29.67
CA LEU A 949 -32.63 -4.74 -30.37
C LEU A 949 -31.92 -3.39 -30.54
N LEU A 950 -32.65 -2.35 -30.95
CA LEU A 950 -32.10 -1.00 -31.11
C LEU A 950 -31.65 -0.39 -29.77
N LEU A 951 -32.40 -0.60 -28.69
CA LEU A 951 -32.02 -0.17 -27.33
C LEU A 951 -30.78 -0.93 -26.82
N ALA A 952 -30.67 -2.21 -27.15
CA ALA A 952 -29.50 -3.02 -26.83
C ALA A 952 -28.26 -2.54 -27.60
N PHE A 953 -28.38 -2.21 -28.90
CA PHE A 953 -27.26 -1.64 -29.68
C PHE A 953 -26.82 -0.26 -29.20
N PHE A 954 -27.77 0.59 -28.80
CA PHE A 954 -27.45 1.88 -28.16
C PHE A 954 -26.65 1.68 -26.87
N SER A 955 -27.05 0.72 -26.04
CA SER A 955 -26.36 0.41 -24.78
C SER A 955 -25.00 -0.26 -25.02
N LEU A 956 -24.92 -1.18 -25.99
CA LEU A 956 -23.71 -1.89 -26.37
C LEU A 956 -22.62 -0.93 -26.87
N SER A 957 -22.97 0.02 -27.74
CA SER A 957 -22.02 1.02 -28.25
C SER A 957 -21.64 2.07 -27.20
N SER A 958 -22.54 2.37 -26.25
CA SER A 958 -22.24 3.25 -25.13
C SER A 958 -21.13 2.71 -24.22
N VAL A 959 -20.93 1.39 -24.13
CA VAL A 959 -19.86 0.77 -23.31
C VAL A 959 -18.46 1.24 -23.75
N PRO A 960 -17.99 0.95 -24.98
CA PRO A 960 -16.70 1.46 -25.44
C PRO A 960 -16.69 2.98 -25.58
N GLY A 961 -17.84 3.61 -25.90
CA GLY A 961 -17.97 5.06 -25.99
C GLY A 961 -17.63 5.77 -24.68
N SER A 962 -18.19 5.31 -23.55
CA SER A 962 -17.91 5.87 -22.22
C SER A 962 -16.46 5.71 -21.79
N VAL A 963 -15.82 4.57 -22.08
CA VAL A 963 -14.41 4.34 -21.76
C VAL A 963 -13.49 5.19 -22.64
N LEU A 964 -13.68 5.17 -23.96
CA LEU A 964 -12.78 5.85 -24.90
C LEU A 964 -12.88 7.37 -24.79
N ILE A 965 -14.08 7.93 -24.63
CA ILE A 965 -14.25 9.37 -24.39
C ILE A 965 -13.70 9.76 -23.02
N GLY A 966 -13.82 8.91 -22.00
CA GLY A 966 -13.19 9.11 -20.70
C GLY A 966 -11.67 9.17 -20.78
N VAL A 967 -11.04 8.19 -21.44
CA VAL A 967 -9.58 8.17 -21.68
C VAL A 967 -9.13 9.36 -22.53
N LEU A 968 -9.94 9.76 -23.52
CA LEU A 968 -9.67 10.95 -24.32
C LEU A 968 -9.70 12.21 -23.44
N GLY A 969 -10.67 12.33 -22.55
CA GLY A 969 -10.79 13.45 -21.59
C GLY A 969 -9.60 13.61 -20.66
N ASP A 970 -8.85 12.54 -20.37
CA ASP A 970 -7.60 12.61 -19.60
C ASP A 970 -6.37 12.96 -20.47
N LYS A 971 -6.44 12.78 -21.79
CA LYS A 971 -5.32 13.04 -22.73
C LYS A 971 -5.41 14.41 -23.41
N VAL A 972 -6.61 14.93 -23.61
CA VAL A 972 -6.86 16.23 -24.24
C VAL A 972 -7.64 17.14 -23.30
N SER A 973 -7.66 18.46 -23.55
CA SER A 973 -8.44 19.38 -22.72
C SER A 973 -9.92 18.98 -22.69
N ALA A 974 -10.56 19.13 -21.53
CA ALA A 974 -11.96 18.75 -21.32
C ALA A 974 -12.90 19.34 -22.39
N SER A 975 -12.66 20.58 -22.81
CA SER A 975 -13.40 21.25 -23.88
C SER A 975 -13.36 20.46 -25.21
N LYS A 976 -12.22 19.89 -25.60
CA LYS A 976 -12.09 19.09 -26.83
C LYS A 976 -12.83 17.76 -26.72
N ALA A 977 -12.73 17.09 -25.57
CA ALA A 977 -13.42 15.81 -25.35
C ALA A 977 -14.96 15.99 -25.38
N VAL A 978 -15.47 17.06 -24.79
CA VAL A 978 -16.90 17.43 -24.82
C VAL A 978 -17.34 17.73 -26.24
N MET A 979 -16.56 18.48 -27.02
CA MET A 979 -16.87 18.81 -28.41
C MET A 979 -16.94 17.56 -29.30
N VAL A 980 -16.00 16.62 -29.15
CA VAL A 980 -15.99 15.34 -29.88
C VAL A 980 -17.25 14.53 -29.58
N SER A 981 -17.64 14.43 -28.31
CA SER A 981 -18.84 13.72 -27.89
C SER A 981 -20.13 14.40 -28.37
N SER A 982 -20.23 15.73 -28.26
CA SER A 982 -21.40 16.50 -28.67
C SER A 982 -21.61 16.49 -30.19
N LEU A 983 -20.60 16.86 -30.97
CA LEU A 983 -20.71 16.88 -32.44
C LEU A 983 -20.87 15.47 -33.01
N GLY A 984 -20.17 14.49 -32.43
CA GLY A 984 -20.30 13.08 -32.79
C GLY A 984 -21.68 12.50 -32.52
N SER A 985 -22.44 13.06 -31.57
CA SER A 985 -23.85 12.69 -31.33
C SER A 985 -24.85 13.42 -32.25
N ALA A 986 -24.54 14.65 -32.66
CA ALA A 986 -25.43 15.42 -33.53
C ALA A 986 -25.44 14.89 -34.98
N LEU A 987 -24.28 14.50 -35.51
CA LEU A 987 -24.12 14.02 -36.88
C LEU A 987 -25.02 12.80 -37.22
N PRO A 988 -25.03 11.70 -36.44
CA PRO A 988 -25.90 10.55 -36.72
C PRO A 988 -27.39 10.88 -36.52
N ALA A 989 -27.74 11.86 -35.67
CA ALA A 989 -29.12 12.30 -35.53
C ALA A 989 -29.63 13.01 -36.80
N PHE A 990 -28.81 13.87 -37.43
CA PHE A 990 -29.22 14.53 -38.66
C PHE A 990 -29.19 13.61 -39.89
N LEU A 991 -28.21 12.72 -39.96
CA LEU A 991 -27.97 11.87 -41.13
C LEU A 991 -28.73 10.55 -41.01
N SER A 992 -28.26 9.64 -40.16
CA SER A 992 -28.84 8.30 -40.07
C SER A 992 -30.29 8.35 -39.60
N TRP A 993 -30.60 8.99 -38.47
CA TRP A 993 -31.99 9.00 -37.98
C TRP A 993 -32.95 9.79 -38.89
N GLY A 994 -32.47 10.90 -39.47
CA GLY A 994 -33.27 11.78 -40.32
C GLY A 994 -33.49 11.31 -41.75
N LEU A 995 -32.52 10.62 -42.36
CA LEU A 995 -32.53 10.32 -43.81
C LEU A 995 -32.91 8.88 -44.18
N GLY A 996 -32.96 7.92 -43.25
CA GLY A 996 -33.22 6.52 -43.60
C GLY A 996 -34.31 5.84 -42.76
N LEU A 997 -35.15 5.06 -43.41
CA LEU A 997 -36.29 4.35 -42.80
C LEU A 997 -36.00 2.87 -42.51
N ASP A 998 -34.94 2.30 -43.08
CA ASP A 998 -34.62 0.87 -42.95
C ASP A 998 -34.04 0.49 -41.58
N LEU A 999 -34.29 -0.75 -41.15
CA LEU A 999 -33.75 -1.30 -39.90
C LEU A 999 -32.21 -1.21 -39.82
N ALA A 1000 -31.52 -1.48 -40.93
CA ALA A 1000 -30.05 -1.38 -40.99
C ALA A 1000 -29.56 0.03 -40.64
N ASN A 1001 -30.25 1.05 -41.13
CA ASN A 1001 -29.90 2.44 -40.87
C ASN A 1001 -30.23 2.84 -39.41
N GLN A 1002 -31.30 2.31 -38.82
CA GLN A 1002 -31.60 2.51 -37.40
C GLN A 1002 -30.58 1.82 -36.47
N ILE A 1003 -30.03 0.67 -36.87
CA ILE A 1003 -28.92 0.01 -36.16
C ILE A 1003 -27.67 0.87 -36.21
N VAL A 1004 -27.29 1.39 -37.38
CA VAL A 1004 -26.14 2.29 -37.54
C VAL A 1004 -26.32 3.55 -36.69
N PHE A 1005 -27.51 4.17 -36.72
CA PHE A 1005 -27.83 5.29 -35.83
C PHE A 1005 -27.62 4.92 -34.36
N SER A 1006 -28.20 3.82 -33.91
CA SER A 1006 -28.12 3.38 -32.50
C SER A 1006 -26.68 3.15 -32.05
N LEU A 1007 -25.84 2.56 -32.91
CA LEU A 1007 -24.42 2.31 -32.64
C LEU A 1007 -23.59 3.60 -32.58
N VAL A 1008 -23.71 4.47 -33.60
CA VAL A 1008 -22.89 5.69 -33.67
C VAL A 1008 -23.35 6.71 -32.62
N TYR A 1009 -24.68 6.92 -32.50
CA TYR A 1009 -25.24 7.81 -31.49
C TYR A 1009 -24.97 7.30 -30.07
N GLY A 1010 -25.12 5.98 -29.81
CA GLY A 1010 -24.82 5.38 -28.51
C GLY A 1010 -23.36 5.56 -28.11
N PHE A 1011 -22.41 5.38 -29.03
CA PHE A 1011 -20.99 5.61 -28.77
C PHE A 1011 -20.69 7.04 -28.29
N PHE A 1012 -21.10 8.05 -29.07
CA PHE A 1012 -20.75 9.44 -28.77
C PHE A 1012 -21.61 10.04 -27.65
N ALA A 1013 -22.93 9.81 -27.69
CA ALA A 1013 -23.85 10.35 -26.70
C ALA A 1013 -23.65 9.67 -25.33
N GLY A 1014 -23.44 8.34 -25.32
CA GLY A 1014 -23.20 7.57 -24.10
C GLY A 1014 -21.89 7.95 -23.40
N GLY A 1015 -20.88 8.41 -24.15
CA GLY A 1015 -19.61 8.86 -23.59
C GLY A 1015 -19.59 10.29 -23.06
N TYR A 1016 -20.63 11.10 -23.30
CA TYR A 1016 -20.69 12.49 -22.81
C TYR A 1016 -20.61 12.58 -21.28
N SER A 1017 -21.16 11.59 -20.58
CA SER A 1017 -21.17 11.58 -19.10
C SER A 1017 -19.76 11.38 -18.50
N SER A 1018 -18.82 10.85 -19.28
CA SER A 1018 -17.43 10.64 -18.85
C SER A 1018 -16.63 11.94 -18.81
N THR A 1019 -17.10 13.02 -19.46
CA THR A 1019 -16.35 14.28 -19.54
C THR A 1019 -16.54 15.20 -18.34
N TRP A 1020 -17.47 14.90 -17.41
CA TRP A 1020 -17.78 15.79 -16.28
C TRP A 1020 -16.62 15.98 -15.32
N SER A 1021 -15.82 14.94 -15.04
CA SER A 1021 -14.63 15.08 -14.19
C SER A 1021 -13.58 15.99 -14.83
N GLY A 1022 -13.46 15.97 -16.16
CA GLY A 1022 -12.66 16.93 -16.92
C GLY A 1022 -13.20 18.36 -16.84
N MET A 1023 -14.52 18.55 -16.93
CA MET A 1023 -15.15 19.87 -16.75
C MET A 1023 -14.90 20.42 -15.34
N VAL A 1024 -15.02 19.58 -14.32
CA VAL A 1024 -14.73 19.95 -12.92
C VAL A 1024 -13.27 20.37 -12.77
N ALA A 1025 -12.33 19.59 -13.31
CA ALA A 1025 -10.91 19.92 -13.29
C ALA A 1025 -10.62 21.28 -13.96
N GLN A 1026 -11.31 21.58 -15.07
CA GLN A 1026 -11.15 22.87 -15.76
C GLN A 1026 -11.71 24.05 -14.95
N VAL A 1027 -12.79 23.87 -14.19
CA VAL A 1027 -13.30 24.88 -13.25
C VAL A 1027 -12.33 25.07 -12.07
N GLN A 1028 -11.74 23.99 -11.55
CA GLN A 1028 -10.73 24.06 -10.48
C GLN A 1028 -9.41 24.71 -10.92
N GLN A 1029 -9.00 24.56 -12.18
CA GLN A 1029 -7.85 25.26 -12.73
C GLN A 1029 -8.04 26.79 -12.74
N ALA A 1030 -9.28 27.27 -12.88
CA ALA A 1030 -9.59 28.70 -12.81
C ALA A 1030 -9.68 29.24 -11.37
N ASP A 1031 -10.00 28.38 -10.40
CA ASP A 1031 -10.07 28.71 -8.98
C ASP A 1031 -9.75 27.49 -8.10
N ALA A 1032 -8.50 27.45 -7.60
CA ALA A 1032 -7.98 26.34 -6.81
C ALA A 1032 -8.67 26.18 -5.44
N SER A 1033 -9.44 27.17 -4.97
CA SER A 1033 -10.20 27.10 -3.71
C SER A 1033 -11.53 26.34 -3.83
N THR A 1034 -11.86 25.86 -5.03
CA THR A 1034 -13.14 25.24 -5.34
C THR A 1034 -13.16 23.73 -5.07
N ASP A 1035 -14.16 23.30 -4.29
CA ASP A 1035 -14.41 21.90 -3.99
C ASP A 1035 -14.95 21.11 -5.21
N SER A 1036 -14.21 20.07 -5.64
CA SER A 1036 -14.55 19.20 -6.79
C SER A 1036 -15.96 18.63 -6.71
N SER A 1037 -16.33 18.10 -5.54
CA SER A 1037 -17.60 17.40 -5.32
C SER A 1037 -18.80 18.33 -5.51
N ILE A 1038 -18.70 19.59 -5.08
CA ILE A 1038 -19.82 20.55 -5.15
C ILE A 1038 -20.05 20.97 -6.61
N VAL A 1039 -18.99 21.24 -7.37
CA VAL A 1039 -19.09 21.55 -8.81
C VAL A 1039 -19.67 20.36 -9.57
N HIS A 1040 -19.21 19.14 -9.27
CA HIS A 1040 -19.74 17.92 -9.86
C HIS A 1040 -21.25 17.78 -9.59
N GLY A 1041 -21.68 17.97 -8.34
CA GLY A 1041 -23.10 17.95 -7.95
C GLY A 1041 -23.95 18.99 -8.68
N MET A 1042 -23.41 20.20 -8.91
CA MET A 1042 -24.09 21.26 -9.66
C MET A 1042 -24.26 20.92 -11.15
N LEU A 1043 -23.21 20.40 -11.80
CA LEU A 1043 -23.26 19.95 -13.19
C LEU A 1043 -24.31 18.86 -13.39
N LEU A 1044 -24.37 17.90 -12.46
CA LEU A 1044 -25.43 16.88 -12.41
C LEU A 1044 -26.81 17.52 -12.24
N GLY A 1045 -26.96 18.51 -11.36
CA GLY A 1045 -28.20 19.27 -11.17
C GLY A 1045 -28.76 19.86 -12.47
N GLY A 1046 -27.93 20.51 -13.28
CA GLY A 1046 -28.40 21.05 -14.57
C GLY A 1046 -28.72 19.96 -15.61
N ARG A 1047 -28.04 18.80 -15.59
CA ARG A 1047 -28.48 17.64 -16.38
C ARG A 1047 -29.87 17.16 -15.97
N GLY A 1048 -30.15 17.15 -14.66
CA GLY A 1048 -31.47 16.82 -14.12
C GLY A 1048 -32.56 17.74 -14.66
N LEU A 1049 -32.31 19.06 -14.65
CA LEU A 1049 -33.24 20.04 -15.22
C LEU A 1049 -33.52 19.77 -16.71
N GLY A 1050 -32.48 19.48 -17.50
CA GLY A 1050 -32.64 19.13 -18.92
C GLY A 1050 -33.49 17.86 -19.14
N PHE A 1051 -33.30 16.83 -18.32
CA PHE A 1051 -34.10 15.60 -18.41
C PHE A 1051 -35.56 15.78 -17.99
N VAL A 1052 -35.84 16.58 -16.97
CA VAL A 1052 -37.23 16.90 -16.61
C VAL A 1052 -37.93 17.63 -17.75
N LEU A 1053 -37.26 18.59 -18.40
CA LEU A 1053 -37.79 19.33 -19.55
C LEU A 1053 -37.96 18.46 -20.80
N SER A 1054 -37.16 17.40 -20.96
CA SER A 1054 -37.19 16.52 -22.14
C SER A 1054 -38.56 15.88 -22.39
N GLY A 1055 -39.29 15.52 -21.33
CA GLY A 1055 -40.59 14.85 -21.42
C GLY A 1055 -41.70 15.75 -21.98
N PRO A 1056 -41.99 16.92 -21.37
CA PRO A 1056 -42.94 17.87 -21.91
C PRO A 1056 -42.56 18.37 -23.31
N VAL A 1057 -41.27 18.61 -23.57
CA VAL A 1057 -40.78 19.07 -24.88
C VAL A 1057 -40.97 18.00 -25.94
N SER A 1058 -40.65 16.73 -25.67
CA SER A 1058 -40.89 15.64 -26.63
C SER A 1058 -42.38 15.45 -26.92
N GLY A 1059 -43.23 15.56 -25.90
CA GLY A 1059 -44.68 15.50 -26.07
C GLY A 1059 -45.23 16.66 -26.93
N ALA A 1060 -44.72 17.88 -26.73
CA ALA A 1060 -45.10 19.04 -27.55
C ALA A 1060 -44.65 18.89 -29.01
N LEU A 1061 -43.42 18.41 -29.25
CA LEU A 1061 -42.88 18.19 -30.59
C LEU A 1061 -43.69 17.15 -31.38
N LEU A 1062 -44.18 16.10 -30.72
CA LEU A 1062 -45.04 15.08 -31.33
C LEU A 1062 -46.47 15.58 -31.62
N SER A 1063 -46.89 16.68 -30.98
CA SER A 1063 -48.24 17.25 -31.18
C SER A 1063 -48.33 18.27 -32.32
N ILE A 1064 -47.20 18.64 -32.93
CA ILE A 1064 -47.15 19.60 -34.04
C ILE A 1064 -47.77 18.97 -35.29
N LYS A 1065 -48.86 19.56 -35.78
CA LYS A 1065 -49.52 19.13 -37.03
C LYS A 1065 -48.74 19.66 -38.23
N GLY A 1066 -47.92 18.80 -38.84
CA GLY A 1066 -47.21 19.08 -40.09
C GLY A 1066 -45.92 18.26 -40.20
N LYS A 1067 -45.74 17.54 -41.33
CA LYS A 1067 -44.50 16.83 -41.64
C LYS A 1067 -43.45 17.85 -42.09
N LEU A 1068 -42.17 17.63 -41.77
CA LEU A 1068 -41.08 18.50 -42.22
C LEU A 1068 -40.83 18.38 -43.72
N THR A 1069 -41.06 17.19 -44.27
CA THR A 1069 -40.91 16.87 -45.70
C THR A 1069 -41.98 15.86 -46.10
N ASP A 1070 -42.45 15.91 -47.34
CA ASP A 1070 -43.32 14.88 -47.91
C ASP A 1070 -42.53 13.68 -48.48
N GLU A 1071 -41.19 13.81 -48.53
CA GLU A 1071 -40.26 12.74 -48.93
C GLU A 1071 -40.23 11.58 -47.91
N PRO A 1072 -39.98 10.33 -48.36
CA PRO A 1072 -39.94 9.12 -47.51
C PRO A 1072 -38.64 9.05 -46.70
N LEU A 1073 -38.40 10.08 -45.89
CA LEU A 1073 -37.27 10.22 -44.98
C LEU A 1073 -37.77 10.12 -43.53
N GLY A 1074 -36.86 9.91 -42.58
CA GLY A 1074 -37.18 9.98 -41.15
C GLY A 1074 -37.82 11.31 -40.75
N TYR A 1075 -37.45 12.41 -41.42
CA TYR A 1075 -38.07 13.73 -41.27
C TYR A 1075 -39.55 13.80 -41.72
N GLY A 1076 -40.00 12.88 -42.57
CA GLY A 1076 -41.39 12.76 -43.02
C GLY A 1076 -42.31 12.00 -42.06
N THR A 1077 -41.78 11.51 -40.93
CA THR A 1077 -42.56 10.83 -39.87
C THR A 1077 -43.08 11.83 -38.82
N ILE A 1078 -43.97 11.37 -37.91
CA ILE A 1078 -44.44 12.21 -36.79
C ILE A 1078 -43.30 12.63 -35.85
N TYR A 1079 -42.14 11.97 -35.94
CA TYR A 1079 -40.95 12.23 -35.14
C TYR A 1079 -39.98 13.22 -35.78
N GLY A 1080 -40.25 13.73 -37.00
CA GLY A 1080 -39.31 14.59 -37.72
C GLY A 1080 -38.84 15.82 -36.91
N TRP A 1081 -39.75 16.51 -36.23
CA TRP A 1081 -39.43 17.67 -35.38
C TRP A 1081 -38.56 17.29 -34.17
N MET A 1082 -38.72 16.08 -33.66
CA MET A 1082 -37.91 15.54 -32.56
C MET A 1082 -36.49 15.19 -33.03
N ILE A 1083 -36.34 14.65 -34.24
CA ILE A 1083 -35.02 14.33 -34.83
C ILE A 1083 -34.21 15.62 -35.01
N LEU A 1084 -34.81 16.64 -35.62
CA LEU A 1084 -34.18 17.95 -35.81
C LEU A 1084 -33.76 18.57 -34.47
N PHE A 1085 -34.67 18.56 -33.51
CA PHE A 1085 -34.42 19.11 -32.17
C PHE A 1085 -33.31 18.37 -31.42
N THR A 1086 -33.24 17.03 -31.55
CA THR A 1086 -32.17 16.22 -30.95
C THR A 1086 -30.80 16.55 -31.55
N GLY A 1087 -30.71 16.76 -32.86
CA GLY A 1087 -29.47 17.16 -33.51
C GLY A 1087 -29.01 18.57 -33.08
N VAL A 1088 -29.93 19.54 -33.01
CA VAL A 1088 -29.63 20.92 -32.61
C VAL A 1088 -29.15 21.00 -31.16
N THR A 1089 -29.84 20.31 -30.25
CA THR A 1089 -29.44 20.23 -28.84
C THR A 1089 -28.09 19.52 -28.64
N GLY A 1090 -27.77 18.53 -29.49
CA GLY A 1090 -26.45 17.91 -29.56
C GLY A 1090 -25.33 18.90 -29.90
N ILE A 1091 -25.55 19.79 -30.88
CA ILE A 1091 -24.60 20.86 -31.25
C ILE A 1091 -24.47 21.87 -30.09
N LEU A 1092 -25.59 22.31 -29.51
CA LEU A 1092 -25.59 23.24 -28.38
C LEU A 1092 -24.89 22.68 -27.14
N GLY A 1093 -24.78 21.34 -27.03
CA GLY A 1093 -23.95 20.68 -26.03
C GLY A 1093 -22.47 21.08 -26.07
N ALA A 1094 -21.95 21.52 -27.22
CA ALA A 1094 -20.59 22.01 -27.41
C ALA A 1094 -20.42 23.52 -27.13
N TRP A 1095 -21.47 24.23 -26.69
CA TRP A 1095 -21.46 25.68 -26.46
C TRP A 1095 -20.39 26.13 -25.46
N GLY A 1096 -20.29 25.45 -24.30
CA GLY A 1096 -19.29 25.74 -23.28
C GLY A 1096 -17.84 25.66 -23.80
N PRO A 1097 -17.46 24.55 -24.46
CA PRO A 1097 -16.18 24.42 -25.14
C PRO A 1097 -15.87 25.50 -26.18
N LEU A 1098 -16.84 25.84 -27.05
CA LEU A 1098 -16.68 26.86 -28.08
C LEU A 1098 -16.38 28.25 -27.48
N TRP A 1099 -17.04 28.57 -26.35
CA TRP A 1099 -16.78 29.79 -25.61
C TRP A 1099 -15.37 29.85 -25.03
N VAL A 1100 -14.89 28.76 -24.42
CA VAL A 1100 -13.53 28.69 -23.85
C VAL A 1100 -12.47 28.88 -24.94
N ILE A 1101 -12.63 28.19 -26.07
CA ILE A 1101 -11.72 28.33 -27.22
C ILE A 1101 -11.71 29.76 -27.76
N ALA A 1102 -12.89 30.41 -27.83
CA ALA A 1102 -13.00 31.80 -28.26
C ALA A 1102 -12.30 32.78 -27.29
N GLN A 1103 -12.36 32.53 -25.98
CA GLN A 1103 -11.63 33.33 -24.98
C GLN A 1103 -10.12 33.14 -25.11
N GLU A 1104 -9.63 31.90 -25.26
CA GLU A 1104 -8.19 31.62 -25.46
C GLU A 1104 -7.65 32.30 -26.73
N MET A 1105 -8.40 32.24 -27.84
CA MET A 1105 -8.04 32.94 -29.07
C MET A 1105 -8.02 34.46 -28.89
N ARG A 1106 -8.99 35.02 -28.16
CA ARG A 1106 -9.04 36.46 -27.86
C ARG A 1106 -7.82 36.89 -27.05
N VAL A 1107 -7.44 36.16 -26.00
CA VAL A 1107 -6.25 36.46 -25.19
C VAL A 1107 -4.97 36.40 -26.04
N ARG A 1108 -4.80 35.40 -26.91
CA ARG A 1108 -3.65 35.29 -27.82
C ARG A 1108 -3.59 36.44 -28.83
N LEU A 1109 -4.73 36.85 -29.38
CA LEU A 1109 -4.83 38.01 -30.28
C LEU A 1109 -4.50 39.33 -29.57
N PHE A 1110 -4.96 39.52 -28.33
CA PHE A 1110 -4.61 40.69 -27.52
C PHE A 1110 -3.14 40.71 -27.07
N ALA A 1111 -2.56 39.55 -26.77
CA ALA A 1111 -1.13 39.43 -26.48
C ALA A 1111 -0.27 39.77 -27.71
N SER A 1112 -0.66 39.32 -28.91
CA SER A 1112 0.03 39.68 -30.15
C SER A 1112 -0.07 41.18 -30.48
N ARG A 1113 -1.21 41.82 -30.20
CA ARG A 1113 -1.39 43.27 -30.38
C ARG A 1113 -0.62 44.12 -29.37
N ARG A 1114 -0.30 43.58 -28.18
CA ARG A 1114 0.54 44.26 -27.19
C ARG A 1114 2.02 44.16 -27.52
N ALA A 1115 2.45 43.04 -28.14
CA ALA A 1115 3.82 42.89 -28.64
C ALA A 1115 4.10 43.84 -29.81
N VAL A 1116 3.17 44.04 -30.74
CA VAL A 1116 3.34 44.96 -31.88
C VAL A 1116 3.30 46.45 -31.48
N ARG A 1117 2.85 46.80 -30.26
CA ARG A 1117 2.75 48.18 -29.78
C ARG A 1117 3.90 48.60 -28.84
N LEU A 1118 4.87 47.71 -28.61
CA LEU A 1118 6.09 47.97 -27.84
C LEU A 1118 7.33 48.09 -28.76
N ASP A 1119 7.14 47.87 -30.07
CA ASP A 1119 8.16 48.05 -31.12
C ASP A 1119 7.91 49.29 -32.01
N ASP A 1120 6.90 50.12 -31.68
CA ASP A 1120 6.67 51.50 -32.15
C ASP A 1120 6.73 52.45 -30.94
#